data_AF-F2TUD2-F1
#
_entry.id   AF-F2TUD2-F1
#
_cell.length_a   1.000
_cell.length_b   1.000
_cell.length_c   1.000
_cell.angle_alpha   90.00
_cell.angle_beta   90.00
_cell.angle_gamma   90.00
#
_symmetry.space_group_name_H-M   'P 1'
#
loop_
_entity.id
_entity.type
_entity.pdbx_description
1 polymer ?
#
loop_
_entity_poly.entity_id
_entity_poly.type
_entity_poly.pdbx_seq_one_letter_code
_entity_poly.pdbx_strand_id
1 'polypeptide(L)'
;MDPGSNNQAEIASGGVVGKPNGHARVEEFEESPAKRIKLDGQPVSDPQTAAKSGVERKKGVAPIKKEYLIEVSPGAAQASPRAIPDDDAAEAAKHHEQEGNSGRQKGGKREKKGGQNTKRTFGRSQDAKQLCQTVAYHSEFSPKPCPWGKSCKFEHDIRKYLKDYKRADLDTFGGVCPVWGAKGRCPAGWKCRFVGSHMAERETEDGRKELVLVEDASRMKNPTSENGIGIDGAVNVVSTEDKLALAKKRYKTPKADSYTTWIDTVSREVEKNLHGRNQDDTASVPDKTDVQGAFDIKDEKEDNRAQYTEPPFLPSEKRRVYFGPETPVLAPLTTQGNLPFRRLCVDLGAQLTYSEMAMSMSLVQGSKSEWALMKAHESEILPPTVNPQQTIVKNYDNSRDLKFGVQITGNKPWVALRATEALTALCPHLRVIDMNCGCPIDMVFREGSGSALLDHASKLEKMLRGMNAVSGEIPITAKIRMGTKDSNPTATKLVERLICGGVESHEIGQGPAGVAAITLHGRSRQQRYSRQADWEYISQCAALVKRLNEQTDIAIDTIKEPDARYQPAAGKVFFLGNGDCYSHEDYFNGIQKSGVDTVMVARGALMKPWIFEEVEKGQYLDKSATERLALVEKFAKYGLEAWGSDEYGIGNTRRFLLEYLSFTHRYIPVGLLEYLPPSIQDRPPAWKGRNELETLLGSDNYKDWIKISEMFLGPAHKDFKFEPKHKSNSYEIVAEG
;
A
#
# COMPACT_ATOMS: atom_id res chain seq x y z
N MET A 1 -12.41 -60.01 40.51
CA MET A 1 -12.00 -61.35 40.06
C MET A 1 -10.77 -61.15 39.18
N ASP A 2 -9.74 -61.87 39.57
CA ASP A 2 -8.33 -61.72 39.22
C ASP A 2 -8.03 -62.24 37.78
N PRO A 3 -6.77 -62.30 37.29
CA PRO A 3 -6.33 -61.69 36.04
C PRO A 3 -5.63 -62.74 35.13
N GLY A 4 -4.85 -62.29 34.14
CA GLY A 4 -3.81 -63.13 33.53
C GLY A 4 -3.04 -62.37 32.46
N SER A 5 -1.74 -62.55 32.25
CA SER A 5 -0.68 -63.23 33.00
C SER A 5 0.63 -62.93 32.26
N ASN A 6 1.70 -62.79 33.04
CA ASN A 6 3.13 -62.74 32.72
C ASN A 6 3.63 -63.39 31.42
N ASN A 7 4.72 -62.82 30.88
CA ASN A 7 5.98 -63.55 30.79
C ASN A 7 7.23 -62.65 30.88
N GLN A 8 8.13 -63.02 31.80
CA GLN A 8 9.48 -62.51 32.05
C GLN A 8 10.53 -63.38 31.34
N ALA A 9 11.72 -62.80 31.07
CA ALA A 9 13.09 -63.34 31.30
C ALA A 9 14.09 -62.36 30.60
N GLU A 10 14.92 -61.56 31.29
CA GLU A 10 16.25 -61.85 31.91
C GLU A 10 17.18 -62.67 30.98
N ILE A 11 18.47 -62.35 30.71
CA ILE A 11 19.63 -62.19 31.63
C ILE A 11 20.82 -61.49 30.90
N ALA A 12 21.40 -60.49 31.59
CA ALA A 12 22.81 -60.12 31.90
C ALA A 12 24.05 -60.16 30.95
N SER A 13 24.98 -59.27 31.36
CA SER A 13 26.46 -59.18 31.20
C SER A 13 26.97 -58.47 29.94
N GLY A 14 27.92 -57.54 29.96
CA GLY A 14 28.91 -57.12 30.96
C GLY A 14 30.24 -56.89 30.23
N GLY A 15 30.84 -55.69 30.30
CA GLY A 15 32.17 -55.45 29.71
C GLY A 15 32.58 -53.98 29.66
N VAL A 16 33.46 -53.60 30.59
CA VAL A 16 34.05 -52.27 30.78
C VAL A 16 35.48 -52.25 30.21
N VAL A 17 35.96 -51.04 29.93
CA VAL A 17 37.36 -50.54 30.01
C VAL A 17 38.07 -50.29 28.67
N GLY A 18 38.54 -49.04 28.48
CA GLY A 18 39.72 -48.76 27.68
C GLY A 18 39.84 -47.36 27.08
N LYS A 19 40.09 -46.33 27.90
CA LYS A 19 40.80 -45.11 27.43
C LYS A 19 42.28 -45.47 27.16
N PRO A 20 42.95 -44.72 26.27
CA PRO A 20 44.15 -44.02 26.74
C PRO A 20 44.22 -42.56 26.31
N ASN A 21 44.87 -41.78 27.18
CA ASN A 21 45.25 -40.38 27.02
C ASN A 21 46.34 -40.18 25.95
N GLY A 22 46.33 -39.01 25.32
CA GLY A 22 47.47 -38.45 24.60
C GLY A 22 47.32 -36.94 24.42
N HIS A 23 47.99 -36.16 25.27
CA HIS A 23 48.19 -34.72 25.13
C HIS A 23 49.05 -34.41 23.89
N ALA A 24 48.67 -33.40 23.09
CA ALA A 24 49.61 -32.40 22.55
C ALA A 24 48.90 -31.27 21.77
N ARG A 25 49.36 -30.05 22.08
CA ARG A 25 49.39 -28.81 21.30
C ARG A 25 48.11 -28.02 21.02
N VAL A 26 48.01 -26.95 21.81
CA VAL A 26 47.61 -25.60 21.42
C VAL A 26 48.41 -25.19 20.17
N GLU A 27 47.72 -24.91 19.06
CA GLU A 27 48.25 -24.07 17.99
C GLU A 27 47.20 -23.01 17.65
N GLU A 28 47.68 -21.77 17.72
CA GLU A 28 47.03 -20.53 17.32
C GLU A 28 46.50 -20.64 15.88
N PHE A 29 45.24 -20.27 15.65
CA PHE A 29 44.79 -19.93 14.31
C PHE A 29 44.76 -18.40 14.17
N GLU A 30 45.83 -17.91 13.54
CA GLU A 30 46.01 -16.54 13.08
C GLU A 30 44.83 -16.08 12.23
N GLU A 31 44.32 -14.88 12.53
CA GLU A 31 43.63 -14.04 11.56
C GLU A 31 44.58 -13.70 10.41
N SER A 32 44.14 -13.95 9.16
CA SER A 32 44.75 -13.31 7.99
C SER A 32 43.83 -13.31 6.76
N PRO A 33 44.06 -12.39 5.81
CA PRO A 33 43.08 -11.35 5.49
C PRO A 33 42.27 -11.62 4.21
N ALA A 34 41.18 -10.87 4.12
CA ALA A 34 40.30 -10.74 2.97
C ALA A 34 41.02 -10.73 1.61
N LYS A 35 40.81 -11.77 0.81
CA LYS A 35 40.92 -11.69 -0.66
C LYS A 35 39.52 -11.69 -1.26
N ARG A 36 39.13 -10.53 -1.79
CA ARG A 36 37.99 -10.33 -2.68
C ARG A 36 38.02 -11.37 -3.79
N ILE A 37 37.11 -12.33 -3.75
CA ILE A 37 36.76 -13.12 -4.93
C ILE A 37 35.67 -12.33 -5.66
N LYS A 38 36.03 -11.76 -6.82
CA LYS A 38 35.04 -11.40 -7.84
C LYS A 38 34.48 -12.71 -8.41
N LEU A 39 33.25 -13.05 -8.03
CA LEU A 39 32.46 -14.04 -8.75
C LEU A 39 31.44 -13.28 -9.58
N ASP A 40 31.60 -13.36 -10.89
CA ASP A 40 30.60 -12.93 -11.85
C ASP A 40 29.30 -13.67 -11.56
N GLY A 41 28.25 -12.91 -11.24
CA GLY A 41 26.93 -13.45 -10.96
C GLY A 41 26.33 -14.08 -12.20
N GLN A 42 26.41 -15.40 -12.31
CA GLN A 42 25.46 -16.17 -13.10
C GLN A 42 24.12 -16.19 -12.34
N PRO A 43 23.01 -15.75 -12.96
CA PRO A 43 21.70 -15.84 -12.32
C PRO A 43 21.27 -17.30 -12.24
N VAL A 44 20.79 -17.68 -11.06
CA VAL A 44 20.19 -18.98 -10.77
C VAL A 44 18.89 -19.10 -11.58
N SER A 45 18.95 -19.78 -12.71
CA SER A 45 17.78 -20.35 -13.38
C SER A 45 17.76 -21.84 -13.06
N ASP A 46 16.75 -22.28 -12.32
CA ASP A 46 16.44 -23.69 -12.11
C ASP A 46 16.16 -24.35 -13.49
N PRO A 47 16.93 -25.35 -13.94
CA PRO A 47 16.78 -25.93 -15.29
C PRO A 47 15.57 -26.86 -15.47
N GLN A 48 14.79 -27.14 -14.41
CA GLN A 48 13.91 -28.31 -14.41
C GLN A 48 12.58 -28.17 -15.17
N THR A 49 12.16 -26.95 -15.57
CA THR A 49 10.96 -26.76 -16.42
C THR A 49 11.26 -26.53 -17.91
N ALA A 50 12.50 -26.22 -18.27
CA ALA A 50 12.91 -26.04 -19.68
C ALA A 50 13.05 -27.37 -20.45
N ALA A 51 13.10 -28.50 -19.74
CA ALA A 51 13.39 -29.81 -20.33
C ALA A 51 12.24 -30.43 -21.15
N LYS A 52 11.05 -29.81 -21.21
CA LYS A 52 9.90 -30.36 -21.96
C LYS A 52 9.58 -29.70 -23.30
N SER A 53 10.21 -28.58 -23.67
CA SER A 53 9.89 -27.87 -24.93
C SER A 53 11.06 -27.61 -25.87
N GLY A 54 12.32 -27.81 -25.45
CA GLY A 54 13.49 -27.60 -26.33
C GLY A 54 13.69 -26.15 -26.79
N VAL A 55 12.92 -25.18 -26.26
CA VAL A 55 13.03 -23.76 -26.58
C VAL A 55 13.75 -23.05 -25.44
N GLU A 56 14.95 -22.55 -25.72
CA GLU A 56 15.75 -21.80 -24.76
C GLU A 56 15.15 -20.40 -24.51
N ARG A 57 14.99 -20.04 -23.23
CA ARG A 57 14.39 -18.76 -22.82
C ARG A 57 15.26 -17.58 -23.26
N LYS A 58 14.71 -16.71 -24.12
CA LYS A 58 15.33 -15.42 -24.49
C LYS A 58 14.97 -14.34 -23.47
N LYS A 59 15.95 -13.91 -22.67
CA LYS A 59 15.77 -12.84 -21.68
C LYS A 59 15.28 -11.55 -22.34
N GLY A 60 14.19 -10.97 -21.84
CA GLY A 60 13.64 -9.70 -22.30
C GLY A 60 12.62 -9.80 -23.44
N VAL A 61 12.34 -10.99 -23.98
CA VAL A 61 11.35 -11.21 -25.05
C VAL A 61 10.32 -12.23 -24.60
N ALA A 62 9.03 -11.86 -24.61
CA ALA A 62 7.99 -12.74 -24.11
C ALA A 62 7.82 -13.94 -25.07
N PRO A 63 7.75 -15.18 -24.55
CA PRO A 63 7.70 -16.38 -25.37
C PRO A 63 6.29 -16.60 -25.89
N ILE A 64 5.91 -15.94 -26.98
CA ILE A 64 4.57 -16.06 -27.59
C ILE A 64 4.60 -17.11 -28.69
N LYS A 65 3.62 -18.03 -28.69
CA LYS A 65 3.49 -19.08 -29.71
C LYS A 65 3.36 -18.46 -31.11
N LYS A 66 3.99 -19.11 -32.10
CA LYS A 66 4.16 -18.58 -33.46
C LYS A 66 2.86 -18.14 -34.13
N GLU A 67 1.77 -18.85 -33.91
CA GLU A 67 0.45 -18.58 -34.52
C GLU A 67 -0.18 -17.24 -34.07
N TYR A 68 0.27 -16.67 -32.95
CA TYR A 68 -0.19 -15.37 -32.44
C TYR A 68 0.74 -14.21 -32.76
N LEU A 69 1.91 -14.47 -33.38
CA LEU A 69 2.82 -13.42 -33.79
C LEU A 69 2.32 -12.71 -35.04
N ILE A 70 2.55 -11.38 -35.10
CA ILE A 70 2.28 -10.57 -36.29
C ILE A 70 3.61 -10.45 -37.05
N GLU A 71 3.62 -10.87 -38.32
CA GLU A 71 4.77 -10.67 -39.21
C GLU A 71 4.91 -9.17 -39.52
N VAL A 72 6.00 -8.56 -39.06
CA VAL A 72 6.34 -7.17 -39.36
C VAL A 72 7.34 -7.16 -40.50
N SER A 73 6.98 -6.58 -41.65
CA SER A 73 7.86 -6.52 -42.83
C SER A 73 9.20 -5.83 -42.51
N PRO A 74 10.34 -6.31 -43.04
CA PRO A 74 11.67 -5.80 -42.70
C PRO A 74 11.89 -4.30 -42.98
N GLY A 75 11.07 -3.68 -43.85
CA GLY A 75 11.14 -2.25 -44.18
C GLY A 75 10.58 -1.30 -43.09
N ALA A 76 9.83 -1.81 -42.11
CA ALA A 76 9.34 -1.04 -40.97
C ALA A 76 10.27 -1.15 -39.74
N ALA A 77 11.31 -1.98 -39.80
CA ALA A 77 12.24 -2.24 -38.71
C ALA A 77 13.27 -1.11 -38.44
N GLN A 78 13.19 0.01 -39.18
CA GLN A 78 13.94 1.24 -38.89
C GLN A 78 13.17 2.24 -38.01
N ALA A 79 11.97 1.90 -37.53
CA ALA A 79 11.48 2.53 -36.31
C ALA A 79 12.37 2.03 -35.16
N SER A 80 12.98 2.96 -34.42
CA SER A 80 13.92 2.70 -33.33
C SER A 80 13.52 1.49 -32.46
N PRO A 81 14.48 0.70 -31.93
CA PRO A 81 14.16 -0.36 -30.97
C PRO A 81 13.23 0.24 -29.92
N ARG A 82 11.99 -0.29 -29.83
CA ARG A 82 10.92 0.20 -28.96
C ARG A 82 11.55 0.66 -27.66
N ALA A 83 11.66 1.99 -27.48
CA ALA A 83 12.39 2.53 -26.34
C ALA A 83 11.77 1.93 -25.07
N ILE A 84 12.62 1.40 -24.18
CA ILE A 84 12.22 0.84 -22.89
C ILE A 84 11.30 1.88 -22.24
N PRO A 85 10.00 1.60 -22.03
CA PRO A 85 9.14 2.54 -21.34
C PRO A 85 9.76 2.83 -19.98
N ASP A 86 10.03 4.12 -19.71
CA ASP A 86 10.59 4.55 -18.44
C ASP A 86 9.53 4.35 -17.35
N ASP A 87 9.56 3.18 -16.72
CA ASP A 87 8.69 2.80 -15.61
C ASP A 87 8.92 3.69 -14.37
N ASP A 88 9.99 4.50 -14.31
CA ASP A 88 10.30 5.38 -13.19
C ASP A 88 9.43 6.64 -13.12
N ALA A 89 8.83 7.05 -14.24
CA ALA A 89 8.04 8.28 -14.30
C ALA A 89 6.71 8.17 -13.52
N ALA A 90 6.32 6.95 -13.13
CA ALA A 90 5.02 6.62 -12.58
C ALA A 90 4.80 6.83 -11.08
N GLU A 91 5.77 7.32 -10.32
CA GLU A 91 5.56 7.53 -8.88
C GLU A 91 5.58 9.02 -8.50
N ALA A 92 6.24 9.89 -9.28
CA ALA A 92 6.56 11.26 -8.85
C ALA A 92 5.44 12.33 -8.95
N ALA A 93 4.29 12.05 -9.58
CA ALA A 93 3.40 13.12 -10.07
C ALA A 93 2.33 13.65 -9.08
N LYS A 94 2.04 12.99 -7.94
CA LYS A 94 0.93 13.40 -7.05
C LYS A 94 1.22 14.65 -6.19
N HIS A 95 2.43 15.17 -6.18
CA HIS A 95 2.83 16.21 -5.21
C HIS A 95 2.68 17.67 -5.67
N HIS A 96 2.02 17.95 -6.80
CA HIS A 96 1.95 19.30 -7.38
C HIS A 96 0.56 20.00 -7.38
N GLU A 97 -0.49 19.44 -6.77
CA GLU A 97 -1.81 20.12 -6.77
C GLU A 97 -1.96 21.28 -5.75
N GLN A 98 -0.88 21.74 -5.11
CA GLN A 98 -0.90 22.97 -4.31
C GLN A 98 0.11 23.98 -4.84
N GLU A 99 -0.32 24.81 -5.80
CA GLU A 99 0.10 26.21 -5.81
C GLU A 99 -0.95 27.05 -6.54
N GLY A 100 -1.53 27.98 -5.77
CA GLY A 100 -2.47 28.96 -6.27
C GLY A 100 -1.79 29.92 -7.24
N ASN A 101 -2.56 30.35 -8.22
CA ASN A 101 -2.20 31.32 -9.24
C ASN A 101 -1.76 32.66 -8.61
N SER A 102 -0.45 32.90 -8.49
CA SER A 102 0.10 34.24 -8.27
C SER A 102 1.21 34.51 -9.26
N GLY A 103 0.90 35.36 -10.24
CA GLY A 103 1.84 35.76 -11.29
C GLY A 103 3.02 36.56 -10.75
N ARG A 104 4.23 36.12 -11.10
CA ARG A 104 5.42 36.98 -11.20
C ARG A 104 6.43 36.31 -12.14
N GLN A 105 6.56 36.85 -13.35
CA GLN A 105 7.62 36.51 -14.28
C GLN A 105 8.98 37.01 -13.76
N LYS A 106 9.99 36.14 -13.70
CA LYS A 106 11.40 36.54 -13.83
C LYS A 106 12.27 35.41 -14.42
N GLY A 107 12.80 35.68 -15.62
CA GLY A 107 14.22 35.57 -15.96
C GLY A 107 14.89 34.20 -16.06
N GLY A 108 15.09 33.77 -17.31
CA GLY A 108 15.98 32.73 -17.84
C GLY A 108 16.99 32.04 -16.92
N LYS A 109 16.80 30.72 -16.74
CA LYS A 109 17.85 29.76 -16.38
C LYS A 109 17.64 28.47 -17.18
N ARG A 110 18.71 27.98 -17.79
CA ARG A 110 18.86 26.71 -18.52
C ARG A 110 17.98 25.59 -17.93
N GLU A 111 17.05 25.06 -18.72
CA GLU A 111 16.21 23.92 -18.36
C GLU A 111 17.08 22.69 -18.11
N LYS A 112 17.33 22.36 -16.84
CA LYS A 112 17.59 20.96 -16.48
C LYS A 112 16.26 20.23 -16.63
N LYS A 113 16.18 19.25 -17.53
CA LYS A 113 15.02 18.37 -17.73
C LYS A 113 14.59 17.79 -16.39
N GLY A 114 13.58 18.39 -15.76
CA GLY A 114 12.88 17.84 -14.61
C GLY A 114 12.12 16.57 -15.01
N GLY A 115 11.77 15.73 -14.04
CA GLY A 115 11.08 14.46 -14.28
C GLY A 115 9.87 14.60 -15.22
N GLN A 116 9.77 13.67 -16.18
CA GLN A 116 8.91 13.74 -17.37
C GLN A 116 7.40 13.87 -17.13
N ASN A 117 6.91 13.84 -15.89
CA ASN A 117 5.47 13.78 -15.56
C ASN A 117 4.94 14.91 -14.67
N THR A 118 5.68 16.01 -14.53
CA THR A 118 5.34 17.12 -13.61
C THR A 118 4.25 18.08 -14.12
N LYS A 119 3.69 17.86 -15.33
CA LYS A 119 2.71 18.77 -15.97
C LYS A 119 1.50 18.09 -16.62
N ARG A 120 1.16 16.85 -16.25
CA ARG A 120 -0.04 16.18 -16.81
C ARG A 120 -1.31 16.88 -16.32
N THR A 121 -2.12 17.38 -17.25
CA THR A 121 -3.42 17.97 -16.95
C THR A 121 -4.51 17.06 -17.47
N PHE A 122 -5.46 16.75 -16.61
CA PHE A 122 -6.64 15.98 -16.98
C PHE A 122 -7.77 16.98 -17.13
N GLY A 123 -8.28 17.15 -18.35
CA GLY A 123 -9.42 18.03 -18.59
C GLY A 123 -10.60 17.65 -17.69
N ARG A 124 -11.25 18.65 -17.09
CA ARG A 124 -12.44 18.44 -16.26
C ARG A 124 -13.66 18.89 -17.06
N SER A 125 -14.69 18.06 -17.11
CA SER A 125 -15.99 18.43 -17.66
C SER A 125 -16.93 18.85 -16.53
N GLN A 126 -17.81 19.80 -16.83
CA GLN A 126 -18.87 20.28 -15.96
C GLN A 126 -20.12 20.50 -16.81
N ASP A 127 -21.29 20.43 -16.19
CA ASP A 127 -22.54 20.85 -16.84
C ASP A 127 -22.47 22.32 -17.23
N ALA A 128 -23.16 22.69 -18.31
CA ALA A 128 -23.14 24.05 -18.85
C ALA A 128 -23.59 25.10 -17.83
N LYS A 129 -24.53 24.72 -16.96
CA LYS A 129 -24.90 25.45 -15.75
C LYS A 129 -25.11 24.47 -14.61
N GLN A 130 -24.52 24.74 -13.47
CA GLN A 130 -24.57 23.87 -12.30
C GLN A 130 -25.91 24.01 -11.56
N LEU A 131 -26.44 22.90 -11.07
CA LEU A 131 -27.67 22.85 -10.27
C LEU A 131 -27.40 23.30 -8.82
N CYS A 132 -28.33 24.06 -8.24
CA CYS A 132 -28.20 24.52 -6.86
C CYS A 132 -28.26 23.34 -5.88
N GLN A 133 -27.40 23.32 -4.87
CA GLN A 133 -27.35 22.24 -3.88
C GLN A 133 -28.64 22.14 -3.04
N THR A 134 -29.41 23.23 -2.91
CA THR A 134 -30.69 23.22 -2.19
C THR A 134 -31.84 22.57 -2.96
N VAL A 135 -31.64 22.27 -4.25
CA VAL A 135 -32.60 21.53 -5.08
C VAL A 135 -32.04 20.19 -5.57
N ALA A 136 -30.72 19.99 -5.55
CA ALA A 136 -30.03 18.85 -6.16
C ALA A 136 -30.50 17.45 -5.67
N TYR A 137 -31.10 17.37 -4.49
CA TYR A 137 -31.57 16.13 -3.86
C TYR A 137 -33.05 16.18 -3.45
N HIS A 138 -33.76 17.26 -3.81
CA HIS A 138 -35.13 17.48 -3.36
C HIS A 138 -36.12 17.31 -4.52
N SER A 139 -37.36 16.93 -4.19
CA SER A 139 -38.49 16.96 -5.11
C SER A 139 -38.73 18.36 -5.65
N GLU A 140 -39.26 18.44 -6.87
CA GLU A 140 -39.44 19.69 -7.62
C GLU A 140 -40.22 20.76 -6.86
N PHE A 141 -41.24 20.40 -6.08
CA PHE A 141 -42.07 21.35 -5.33
C PHE A 141 -41.69 21.49 -3.85
N SER A 142 -40.65 20.79 -3.39
CA SER A 142 -40.17 20.85 -2.01
C SER A 142 -38.69 21.26 -1.89
N PRO A 143 -38.20 22.32 -2.58
CA PRO A 143 -36.81 22.73 -2.48
C PRO A 143 -36.51 23.36 -1.11
N LYS A 144 -35.29 23.15 -0.59
CA LYS A 144 -34.81 23.92 0.57
C LYS A 144 -34.62 25.40 0.16
N PRO A 145 -34.91 26.36 1.04
CA PRO A 145 -34.71 27.77 0.74
C PRO A 145 -33.23 28.07 0.46
N CYS A 146 -32.97 28.68 -0.69
CA CYS A 146 -31.61 29.04 -1.11
C CYS A 146 -31.13 30.30 -0.37
N PRO A 147 -29.99 30.27 0.33
CA PRO A 147 -29.46 31.45 1.06
C PRO A 147 -29.20 32.67 0.17
N TRP A 148 -29.01 32.45 -1.14
CA TRP A 148 -28.75 33.51 -2.11
C TRP A 148 -30.01 33.96 -2.87
N GLY A 149 -31.13 33.23 -2.75
CA GLY A 149 -32.38 33.54 -3.44
C GLY A 149 -32.17 33.84 -4.94
N LYS A 150 -32.67 34.99 -5.40
CA LYS A 150 -32.58 35.42 -6.81
C LYS A 150 -31.16 35.79 -7.28
N SER A 151 -30.21 36.02 -6.37
CA SER A 151 -28.81 36.31 -6.74
C SER A 151 -27.97 35.05 -6.91
N CYS A 152 -28.56 33.86 -6.71
CA CYS A 152 -27.85 32.61 -6.87
C CYS A 152 -27.47 32.36 -8.33
N LYS A 153 -26.17 32.10 -8.57
CA LYS A 153 -25.63 31.80 -9.91
C LYS A 153 -26.02 30.41 -10.45
N PHE A 154 -26.56 29.55 -9.58
CA PHE A 154 -26.92 28.16 -9.91
C PHE A 154 -28.36 28.04 -10.40
N GLU A 155 -28.63 27.02 -11.21
CA GLU A 155 -29.98 26.73 -11.68
C GLU A 155 -30.85 26.14 -10.55
N HIS A 156 -32.13 26.53 -10.50
CA HIS A 156 -33.10 26.01 -9.53
C HIS A 156 -34.25 25.26 -10.21
N ASP A 157 -34.49 25.48 -11.51
CA ASP A 157 -35.46 24.72 -12.29
C ASP A 157 -34.85 23.38 -12.73
N ILE A 158 -35.35 22.29 -12.15
CA ILE A 158 -34.87 20.92 -12.42
C ILE A 158 -35.13 20.54 -13.88
N ARG A 159 -36.31 20.82 -14.43
CA ARG A 159 -36.67 20.44 -15.80
C ARG A 159 -35.78 21.14 -16.81
N LYS A 160 -35.55 22.44 -16.60
CA LYS A 160 -34.63 23.24 -17.41
C LYS A 160 -33.19 22.73 -17.29
N TYR A 161 -32.74 22.40 -16.08
CA TYR A 161 -31.42 21.82 -15.88
C TYR A 161 -31.22 20.49 -16.61
N LEU A 162 -32.16 19.55 -16.48
CA LEU A 162 -32.10 18.24 -17.13
C LEU A 162 -32.10 18.35 -18.66
N LYS A 163 -32.83 19.33 -19.23
CA LYS A 163 -32.96 19.52 -20.66
C LYS A 163 -31.82 20.32 -21.29
N ASP A 164 -31.48 21.47 -20.71
CA ASP A 164 -30.67 22.49 -21.38
C ASP A 164 -29.22 22.54 -20.86
N TYR A 165 -28.95 22.07 -19.64
CA TYR A 165 -27.66 22.31 -18.97
C TYR A 165 -26.88 21.03 -18.65
N LYS A 166 -27.57 19.96 -18.25
CA LYS A 166 -26.99 18.66 -17.94
C LYS A 166 -26.71 17.87 -19.22
N ARG A 167 -25.60 17.14 -19.27
CA ARG A 167 -25.36 16.18 -20.36
C ARG A 167 -26.38 15.05 -20.31
N ALA A 168 -26.78 14.57 -21.51
CA ALA A 168 -27.73 13.48 -21.69
C ALA A 168 -27.38 12.26 -20.83
N ASP A 169 -28.41 11.54 -20.36
CA ASP A 169 -28.18 10.31 -19.63
C ASP A 169 -27.46 9.25 -20.47
N LEU A 170 -26.75 8.37 -19.79
CA LEU A 170 -26.07 7.23 -20.37
C LEU A 170 -27.03 6.04 -20.46
N ASP A 171 -26.97 5.34 -21.58
CA ASP A 171 -27.67 4.08 -21.85
C ASP A 171 -26.84 2.85 -21.45
N THR A 172 -25.56 3.06 -21.06
CA THR A 172 -24.70 2.00 -20.53
C THR A 172 -25.30 1.36 -19.28
N PHE A 173 -24.92 0.12 -18.99
CA PHE A 173 -25.52 -0.69 -17.92
C PHE A 173 -27.05 -0.88 -18.05
N GLY A 174 -27.56 -0.87 -19.29
CA GLY A 174 -29.01 -0.98 -19.56
C GLY A 174 -29.79 0.26 -19.14
N GLY A 175 -29.14 1.43 -19.09
CA GLY A 175 -29.73 2.70 -18.65
C GLY A 175 -29.93 2.80 -17.13
N VAL A 176 -29.53 1.79 -16.35
CA VAL A 176 -29.72 1.76 -14.90
C VAL A 176 -28.48 2.28 -14.18
N CYS A 177 -28.68 3.26 -13.28
CA CYS A 177 -27.62 3.81 -12.45
C CYS A 177 -26.99 2.73 -11.55
N PRO A 178 -25.68 2.42 -11.68
CA PRO A 178 -25.04 1.40 -10.85
C PRO A 178 -25.05 1.74 -9.35
N VAL A 179 -24.98 3.03 -9.01
CA VAL A 179 -24.96 3.49 -7.62
C VAL A 179 -26.33 3.34 -6.98
N TRP A 180 -27.40 3.76 -7.68
CA TRP A 180 -28.77 3.55 -7.21
C TRP A 180 -29.12 2.06 -7.17
N GLY A 181 -28.74 1.29 -8.19
CA GLY A 181 -28.98 -0.15 -8.25
C GLY A 181 -28.34 -0.90 -7.07
N ALA A 182 -27.16 -0.47 -6.63
CA ALA A 182 -26.44 -1.06 -5.51
C ALA A 182 -26.94 -0.59 -4.12
N LYS A 183 -27.40 0.66 -3.99
CA LYS A 183 -27.63 1.31 -2.68
C LYS A 183 -29.07 1.75 -2.44
N GLY A 184 -29.94 1.65 -3.44
CA GLY A 184 -31.31 2.18 -3.42
C GLY A 184 -31.41 3.70 -3.45
N ARG A 185 -30.31 4.44 -3.30
CA ARG A 185 -30.26 5.92 -3.36
C ARG A 185 -29.01 6.38 -4.10
N CYS A 186 -29.15 7.44 -4.90
CA CYS A 186 -28.04 8.02 -5.66
C CYS A 186 -27.55 9.35 -5.04
N PRO A 187 -26.32 9.42 -4.51
CA PRO A 187 -25.77 10.65 -3.92
C PRO A 187 -25.43 11.73 -4.95
N ALA A 188 -25.57 11.45 -6.25
CA ALA A 188 -25.49 12.46 -7.30
C ALA A 188 -26.83 13.21 -7.50
N GLY A 189 -27.95 12.66 -6.99
CA GLY A 189 -29.29 13.25 -7.14
C GLY A 189 -29.65 13.53 -8.60
N TRP A 190 -30.21 14.70 -8.86
CA TRP A 190 -30.58 15.15 -10.21
C TRP A 190 -29.38 15.32 -11.17
N LYS A 191 -28.15 15.41 -10.65
CA LYS A 191 -26.92 15.53 -11.47
C LYS A 191 -26.44 14.18 -12.01
N CYS A 192 -27.01 13.07 -11.55
CA CYS A 192 -26.66 11.73 -12.00
C CYS A 192 -26.81 11.60 -13.52
N ARG A 193 -25.79 11.06 -14.21
CA ARG A 193 -25.84 10.76 -15.65
C ARG A 193 -26.66 9.50 -15.99
N PHE A 194 -27.41 8.98 -15.03
CA PHE A 194 -28.34 7.85 -15.15
C PHE A 194 -29.66 8.17 -14.43
N VAL A 195 -29.98 9.46 -14.24
CA VAL A 195 -31.11 9.91 -13.39
C VAL A 195 -32.45 9.36 -13.88
N GLY A 196 -32.59 9.13 -15.18
CA GLY A 196 -33.77 8.51 -15.80
C GLY A 196 -34.18 7.17 -15.17
N SER A 197 -33.22 6.40 -14.63
CA SER A 197 -33.50 5.13 -13.95
C SER A 197 -34.07 5.26 -12.54
N HIS A 198 -33.96 6.44 -11.93
CA HIS A 198 -34.35 6.69 -10.56
C HIS A 198 -35.02 8.07 -10.39
N MET A 199 -35.79 8.46 -11.40
CA MET A 199 -36.70 9.61 -11.35
C MET A 199 -38.10 9.16 -11.77
N ALA A 200 -39.11 9.80 -11.19
CA ALA A 200 -40.50 9.58 -11.57
C ALA A 200 -41.26 10.91 -11.57
N GLU A 201 -42.32 10.99 -12.36
CA GLU A 201 -43.35 12.01 -12.20
C GLU A 201 -44.47 11.44 -11.33
N ARG A 202 -44.78 12.13 -10.23
CA ARG A 202 -45.96 11.83 -9.40
C ARG A 202 -46.98 12.94 -9.54
N GLU A 203 -48.25 12.57 -9.50
CA GLU A 203 -49.35 13.54 -9.43
C GLU A 203 -49.59 13.89 -7.96
N THR A 204 -49.52 15.17 -7.63
CA THR A 204 -49.85 15.69 -6.29
C THR A 204 -51.36 15.75 -6.10
N GLU A 205 -51.84 15.84 -4.85
CA GLU A 205 -53.27 16.00 -4.52
C GLU A 205 -53.95 17.16 -5.28
N ASP A 206 -53.20 18.21 -5.61
CA ASP A 206 -53.68 19.36 -6.41
C ASP A 206 -53.70 19.12 -7.94
N GLY A 207 -53.44 17.91 -8.42
CA GLY A 207 -53.37 17.56 -9.85
C GLY A 207 -52.11 18.02 -10.60
N ARG A 208 -51.11 18.58 -9.90
CA ARG A 208 -49.82 18.99 -10.50
C ARG A 208 -48.87 17.81 -10.62
N LYS A 209 -48.09 17.76 -11.70
CA LYS A 209 -47.04 16.76 -11.92
C LYS A 209 -45.72 17.23 -11.32
N GLU A 210 -45.24 16.51 -10.32
CA GLU A 210 -43.98 16.78 -9.62
C GLU A 210 -42.92 15.75 -10.01
N LEU A 211 -41.73 16.22 -10.39
CA LEU A 211 -40.56 15.35 -10.48
C LEU A 211 -40.00 15.00 -9.11
N VAL A 212 -39.80 13.70 -8.89
CA VAL A 212 -39.23 13.13 -7.67
C VAL A 212 -38.09 12.17 -7.97
N LEU A 213 -37.09 12.13 -7.09
CA LEU A 213 -36.08 11.08 -7.09
C LEU A 213 -36.68 9.84 -6.40
N VAL A 214 -36.56 8.69 -7.05
CA VAL A 214 -37.06 7.42 -6.53
C VAL A 214 -35.96 6.79 -5.68
N GLU A 215 -36.33 6.34 -4.48
CA GLU A 215 -35.45 5.60 -3.58
C GLU A 215 -36.00 4.19 -3.35
N ASP A 216 -35.12 3.21 -3.30
CA ASP A 216 -35.46 1.83 -2.97
C ASP A 216 -35.00 1.52 -1.55
N ALA A 217 -35.93 1.68 -0.60
CA ALA A 217 -35.68 1.46 0.83
C ALA A 217 -35.18 0.04 1.15
N SER A 218 -35.48 -0.96 0.30
CA SER A 218 -35.03 -2.35 0.53
C SER A 218 -33.51 -2.52 0.36
N ARG A 219 -32.85 -1.61 -0.36
CA ARG A 219 -31.41 -1.67 -0.65
C ARG A 219 -30.60 -0.66 0.18
N MET A 220 -31.28 0.19 0.94
CA MET A 220 -30.65 1.21 1.75
C MET A 220 -30.21 0.64 3.09
N LYS A 221 -28.93 0.80 3.43
CA LYS A 221 -28.42 0.38 4.74
C LYS A 221 -28.71 1.42 5.81
N ASN A 222 -28.69 2.72 5.44
CA ASN A 222 -29.00 3.83 6.35
C ASN A 222 -30.10 4.75 5.76
N PRO A 223 -31.39 4.39 5.92
CA PRO A 223 -32.53 5.15 5.39
C PRO A 223 -32.60 6.60 5.87
N THR A 224 -32.10 6.87 7.07
CA THR A 224 -32.17 8.16 7.78
C THR A 224 -31.11 9.19 7.35
N SER A 225 -30.15 8.82 6.49
CA SER A 225 -29.13 9.76 6.03
C SER A 225 -29.75 10.87 5.17
N GLU A 226 -29.54 12.15 5.49
CA GLU A 226 -29.98 13.24 4.60
C GLU A 226 -29.09 13.28 3.35
N ASN A 227 -29.69 13.11 2.16
CA ASN A 227 -29.06 13.23 0.84
C ASN A 227 -28.08 12.12 0.43
N GLY A 228 -27.99 11.02 1.19
CA GLY A 228 -27.03 9.93 0.91
C GLY A 228 -25.55 10.33 1.07
N ILE A 229 -25.27 11.48 1.68
CA ILE A 229 -23.92 11.99 1.96
C ILE A 229 -23.42 11.31 3.24
N GLY A 230 -22.86 10.13 3.05
CA GLY A 230 -22.46 9.18 4.09
C GLY A 230 -22.49 7.80 3.48
N ILE A 231 -21.76 7.65 2.38
CA ILE A 231 -21.87 6.59 1.37
C ILE A 231 -22.14 5.23 2.04
N ASP A 232 -23.34 4.68 1.87
CA ASP A 232 -23.64 3.30 2.26
C ASP A 232 -22.57 2.38 1.68
N GLY A 233 -21.92 1.61 2.55
CA GLY A 233 -20.80 0.72 2.21
C GLY A 233 -19.39 1.34 2.19
N ALA A 234 -19.21 2.63 2.52
CA ALA A 234 -17.89 3.24 2.71
C ALA A 234 -17.60 3.55 4.18
N VAL A 235 -16.38 3.24 4.62
CA VAL A 235 -15.89 3.48 5.99
C VAL A 235 -14.74 4.49 6.00
N ASN A 236 -14.34 4.93 7.20
CA ASN A 236 -13.26 5.91 7.40
C ASN A 236 -13.51 7.25 6.67
N VAL A 237 -14.78 7.64 6.52
CA VAL A 237 -15.18 8.90 5.90
C VAL A 237 -15.08 10.02 6.93
N VAL A 238 -13.95 10.73 6.93
CA VAL A 238 -13.74 11.87 7.84
C VAL A 238 -14.63 13.05 7.47
N SER A 239 -15.21 13.70 8.48
CA SER A 239 -16.13 14.84 8.30
C SER A 239 -15.43 16.07 7.71
N THR A 240 -16.20 17.00 7.14
CA THR A 240 -15.64 18.28 6.68
C THR A 240 -15.21 19.15 7.85
N GLU A 241 -15.91 19.07 8.98
CA GLU A 241 -15.60 19.82 10.19
C GLU A 241 -14.24 19.41 10.77
N ASP A 242 -13.97 18.12 10.91
CA ASP A 242 -12.69 17.61 11.43
C ASP A 242 -11.52 18.01 10.53
N LYS A 243 -11.70 17.91 9.21
CA LYS A 243 -10.68 18.37 8.24
C LYS A 243 -10.40 19.86 8.38
N LEU A 244 -11.45 20.67 8.58
CA LEU A 244 -11.29 22.11 8.82
C LEU A 244 -10.64 22.39 10.18
N ALA A 245 -10.94 21.59 11.21
CA ALA A 245 -10.32 21.69 12.52
C ALA A 245 -8.82 21.39 12.44
N LEU A 246 -8.41 20.35 11.70
CA LEU A 246 -7.01 20.04 11.40
C LEU A 246 -6.33 21.18 10.63
N ALA A 247 -6.94 21.64 9.53
CA ALA A 247 -6.41 22.73 8.70
C ALA A 247 -6.21 24.04 9.48
N LYS A 248 -7.12 24.34 10.41
CA LYS A 248 -7.05 25.52 11.29
C LYS A 248 -6.22 25.29 12.56
N LYS A 249 -5.56 24.13 12.70
CA LYS A 249 -4.77 23.73 13.89
C LYS A 249 -5.58 23.78 15.19
N ARG A 250 -6.89 23.57 15.11
CA ARG A 250 -7.82 23.49 16.24
C ARG A 250 -7.97 22.06 16.77
N TYR A 251 -7.76 21.07 15.90
CA TYR A 251 -7.73 19.67 16.30
C TYR A 251 -6.51 19.41 17.18
N LYS A 252 -6.72 18.85 18.37
CA LYS A 252 -5.68 18.59 19.37
C LYS A 252 -5.22 17.14 19.29
N THR A 253 -3.94 16.93 19.56
CA THR A 253 -3.29 15.62 19.57
C THR A 253 -2.51 15.48 20.88
N PRO A 254 -3.21 15.40 22.03
CA PRO A 254 -2.60 15.48 23.34
C PRO A 254 -1.58 14.36 23.59
N LYS A 255 -1.78 13.14 23.06
CA LYS A 255 -0.84 12.02 23.25
C LYS A 255 0.44 12.24 22.45
N ALA A 256 0.32 12.72 21.21
CA ALA A 256 1.45 13.06 20.37
C ALA A 256 2.22 14.26 20.92
N ASP A 257 1.52 15.26 21.44
CA ASP A 257 2.13 16.45 22.03
C ASP A 257 2.93 16.08 23.28
N SER A 258 2.34 15.30 24.20
CA SER A 258 3.04 14.84 25.42
C SER A 258 4.24 13.95 25.10
N TYR A 259 4.07 12.98 24.21
CA TYR A 259 5.15 12.07 23.82
C TYR A 259 6.28 12.79 23.06
N THR A 260 5.96 13.78 22.24
CA THR A 260 6.97 14.61 21.56
C THR A 260 7.80 15.39 22.58
N THR A 261 7.16 16.04 23.55
CA THR A 261 7.87 16.74 24.65
C THR A 261 8.76 15.77 25.41
N TRP A 262 8.30 14.57 25.69
CA TRP A 262 9.09 13.54 26.35
C TRP A 262 10.31 13.09 25.52
N ILE A 263 10.15 12.82 24.21
CA ILE A 263 11.29 12.48 23.33
C ILE A 263 12.35 13.58 23.37
N ASP A 264 11.94 14.85 23.33
CA ASP A 264 12.85 15.98 23.29
C ASP A 264 13.64 16.11 24.61
N THR A 265 12.98 15.90 25.75
CA THR A 265 13.63 15.87 27.07
C THR A 265 14.64 14.73 27.15
N VAL A 266 14.22 13.49 26.85
CA VAL A 266 15.09 12.30 26.93
C VAL A 266 16.26 12.42 25.96
N SER A 267 16.04 12.92 24.74
CA SER A 267 17.13 13.09 23.76
C SER A 267 18.20 14.07 24.27
N ARG A 268 17.79 15.17 24.93
CA ARG A 268 18.73 16.13 25.53
C ARG A 268 19.53 15.52 26.69
N GLU A 269 18.93 14.66 27.48
CA GLU A 269 19.61 13.94 28.57
C GLU A 269 20.62 12.93 28.04
N VAL A 270 20.25 12.16 27.01
CA VAL A 270 21.16 11.24 26.33
C VAL A 270 22.37 11.96 25.75
N GLU A 271 22.15 13.08 25.06
CA GLU A 271 23.24 13.90 24.52
C GLU A 271 24.18 14.38 25.62
N LYS A 272 23.65 14.86 26.76
CA LYS A 272 24.48 15.24 27.92
C LYS A 272 25.31 14.06 28.46
N ASN A 273 24.69 12.90 28.61
CA ASN A 273 25.34 11.71 29.18
C ASN A 273 26.42 11.13 28.24
N LEU A 274 26.21 11.19 26.92
CA LEU A 274 27.19 10.73 25.93
C LEU A 274 28.33 11.73 25.75
N HIS A 275 28.06 13.05 25.80
CA HIS A 275 29.10 14.08 25.68
C HIS A 275 29.93 14.28 26.96
N GLY A 276 29.36 14.04 28.15
CA GLY A 276 30.09 14.09 29.42
C GLY A 276 31.18 13.03 29.52
N ARG A 277 30.94 11.82 28.98
CA ARG A 277 31.95 10.74 28.97
C ARG A 277 33.22 11.05 28.19
N ASN A 278 33.19 11.95 27.21
CA ASN A 278 34.37 12.29 26.40
C ASN A 278 35.24 13.40 27.04
N GLN A 279 34.80 14.05 28.11
CA GLN A 279 35.62 15.07 28.81
C GLN A 279 36.48 14.47 29.92
N ASP A 280 36.08 13.34 30.52
CA ASP A 280 36.81 12.73 31.64
C ASP A 280 38.01 11.88 31.22
N ASP A 281 38.13 11.48 29.95
CA ASP A 281 39.28 10.67 29.46
C ASP A 281 40.56 11.49 29.21
N THR A 282 40.59 12.79 29.56
CA THR A 282 41.81 13.64 29.50
C THR A 282 42.24 14.25 30.83
N ALA A 283 41.58 13.90 31.95
CA ALA A 283 41.99 14.33 33.28
C ALA A 283 42.28 13.13 34.19
N SER A 284 43.57 12.90 34.43
CA SER A 284 44.19 12.26 35.61
C SER A 284 43.35 11.30 36.47
N VAL A 285 43.84 10.05 36.55
CA VAL A 285 43.67 9.02 37.60
C VAL A 285 42.84 9.47 38.82
N PRO A 286 41.64 8.88 39.06
CA PRO A 286 40.93 9.13 40.30
C PRO A 286 41.55 8.32 41.44
N ASP A 287 41.80 9.03 42.54
CA ASP A 287 42.12 8.45 43.83
C ASP A 287 40.94 7.61 44.34
N LYS A 288 41.25 6.55 45.09
CA LYS A 288 40.27 5.56 45.57
C LYS A 288 39.44 6.09 46.73
N THR A 289 38.57 7.07 46.52
CA THR A 289 37.52 7.43 47.49
C THR A 289 36.38 8.19 46.81
N ASP A 290 35.53 7.50 46.03
CA ASP A 290 34.21 8.07 45.70
C ASP A 290 33.19 6.96 45.43
N VAL A 291 32.70 6.38 46.53
CA VAL A 291 31.57 5.45 46.52
C VAL A 291 30.24 6.21 46.46
N GLN A 292 30.25 7.52 46.74
CA GLN A 292 29.04 8.36 46.81
C GLN A 292 28.58 8.87 45.44
N GLY A 293 29.49 9.31 44.57
CA GLY A 293 29.13 9.82 43.23
C GLY A 293 28.57 8.76 42.27
N ALA A 294 28.89 7.48 42.49
CA ALA A 294 28.30 6.37 41.73
C ALA A 294 26.87 6.04 42.18
N PHE A 295 26.52 6.35 43.43
CA PHE A 295 25.14 6.24 43.96
C PHE A 295 24.26 7.37 43.42
N ASP A 296 24.75 8.61 43.43
CA ASP A 296 23.97 9.79 42.98
C ASP A 296 23.59 9.74 41.49
N ILE A 297 24.46 9.22 40.61
CA ILE A 297 24.15 9.04 39.17
C ILE A 297 23.13 7.93 38.93
N LYS A 298 23.11 6.92 39.82
CA LYS A 298 22.16 5.80 39.74
C LYS A 298 20.79 6.24 40.27
N ASP A 299 20.76 7.01 41.35
CA ASP A 299 19.56 7.60 41.93
C ASP A 299 18.97 8.67 41.00
N GLU A 300 19.76 9.52 40.33
CA GLU A 300 19.24 10.44 39.30
C GLU A 300 18.70 9.72 38.06
N LYS A 301 19.30 8.58 37.66
CA LYS A 301 18.75 7.73 36.60
C LYS A 301 17.45 7.05 37.03
N GLU A 302 17.36 6.60 38.27
CA GLU A 302 16.16 6.00 38.84
C GLU A 302 15.05 7.04 39.06
N ASP A 303 15.37 8.27 39.43
CA ASP A 303 14.43 9.40 39.58
C ASP A 303 13.91 9.91 38.23
N ASN A 304 14.75 9.99 37.19
CA ASN A 304 14.29 10.27 35.82
C ASN A 304 13.43 9.12 35.27
N ARG A 305 13.70 7.87 35.70
CA ARG A 305 12.85 6.71 35.41
C ARG A 305 11.55 6.72 36.22
N ALA A 306 11.53 7.34 37.39
CA ALA A 306 10.35 7.50 38.24
C ALA A 306 9.41 8.63 37.74
N GLN A 307 9.93 9.58 36.94
CA GLN A 307 9.11 10.55 36.18
C GLN A 307 8.52 9.98 34.87
N TYR A 308 8.75 8.69 34.59
CA TYR A 308 8.20 7.98 33.43
C TYR A 308 6.67 7.95 33.50
N THR A 309 6.05 8.80 32.68
CA THR A 309 4.63 8.61 32.34
C THR A 309 4.59 7.47 31.33
N GLU A 310 4.15 6.27 31.76
CA GLU A 310 4.01 5.14 30.83
C GLU A 310 3.16 5.59 29.63
N PRO A 311 3.58 5.32 28.38
CA PRO A 311 2.73 5.59 27.24
C PRO A 311 1.42 4.82 27.42
N PRO A 312 0.25 5.44 27.20
CA PRO A 312 -1.02 4.89 27.65
C PRO A 312 -1.44 3.57 26.97
N PHE A 313 -0.70 3.10 25.96
CA PHE A 313 -0.86 1.78 25.33
C PHE A 313 0.50 1.26 24.83
N LEU A 314 0.86 0.06 25.28
CA LEU A 314 2.11 -0.62 24.92
C LEU A 314 1.91 -1.51 23.68
N PRO A 315 2.98 -1.79 22.89
CA PRO A 315 2.89 -2.65 21.71
C PRO A 315 2.26 -4.04 21.97
N SER A 316 2.46 -4.60 23.15
CA SER A 316 1.94 -5.90 23.58
C SER A 316 0.43 -5.92 23.84
N GLU A 317 -0.16 -4.75 24.11
CA GLU A 317 -1.58 -4.57 24.43
C GLU A 317 -2.44 -4.27 23.18
N LYS A 318 -1.79 -4.10 22.03
CA LYS A 318 -2.45 -3.78 20.77
C LYS A 318 -3.27 -4.96 20.26
N ARG A 319 -4.14 -4.68 19.29
CA ARG A 319 -4.91 -5.71 18.60
C ARG A 319 -3.95 -6.67 17.89
N ARG A 320 -4.15 -7.98 18.11
CA ARG A 320 -3.36 -9.04 17.45
C ARG A 320 -3.68 -9.05 15.96
N VAL A 321 -2.65 -9.11 15.13
CA VAL A 321 -2.74 -9.24 13.67
C VAL A 321 -2.08 -10.53 13.22
N TYR A 322 -2.54 -11.06 12.10
CA TYR A 322 -1.99 -12.26 11.48
C TYR A 322 -1.51 -11.99 10.05
N PHE A 323 -0.31 -12.47 9.73
CA PHE A 323 0.18 -12.57 8.36
C PHE A 323 0.65 -14.01 8.16
N GLY A 324 0.04 -14.70 7.21
CA GLY A 324 0.35 -16.08 6.87
C GLY A 324 0.20 -16.38 5.37
N PRO A 325 0.59 -17.58 4.93
CA PRO A 325 0.61 -17.97 3.52
C PRO A 325 -0.73 -17.88 2.80
N GLU A 326 -1.84 -17.97 3.52
CA GLU A 326 -3.20 -17.83 3.01
C GLU A 326 -3.70 -16.37 2.96
N THR A 327 -2.86 -15.42 3.39
CA THR A 327 -3.20 -13.99 3.45
C THR A 327 -2.37 -13.17 2.46
N PRO A 328 -2.57 -13.30 1.13
CA PRO A 328 -1.85 -12.49 0.16
C PRO A 328 -2.18 -11.01 0.31
N VAL A 329 -1.15 -10.17 0.21
CA VAL A 329 -1.23 -8.74 0.54
C VAL A 329 -1.15 -7.89 -0.72
N LEU A 330 -2.14 -7.03 -0.96
CA LEU A 330 -2.04 -5.98 -1.97
C LEU A 330 -1.16 -4.84 -1.46
N ALA A 331 -0.11 -4.53 -2.20
CA ALA A 331 0.80 -3.43 -1.86
C ALA A 331 0.09 -2.06 -1.87
N PRO A 332 0.60 -1.08 -1.11
CA PRO A 332 0.23 0.33 -1.31
C PRO A 332 0.80 0.79 -2.65
N LEU A 333 -0.08 1.27 -3.53
CA LEU A 333 0.23 1.63 -4.92
C LEU A 333 -0.16 3.08 -5.18
N THR A 334 0.80 4.00 -5.29
CA THR A 334 0.49 5.41 -5.56
C THR A 334 -0.24 5.54 -6.91
N THR A 335 -1.26 6.38 -6.97
CA THR A 335 -2.20 6.59 -8.08
C THR A 335 -3.17 5.43 -8.35
N GLN A 336 -2.75 4.18 -8.15
CA GLN A 336 -3.52 3.01 -8.59
C GLN A 336 -4.22 2.24 -7.47
N GLY A 337 -3.71 2.31 -6.23
CA GLY A 337 -4.29 1.69 -5.03
C GLY A 337 -5.53 2.40 -4.51
N ASN A 338 -6.34 2.95 -5.41
CA ASN A 338 -7.60 3.61 -5.10
C ASN A 338 -8.66 2.59 -4.67
N LEU A 339 -9.70 3.06 -3.97
CA LEU A 339 -10.75 2.22 -3.40
C LEU A 339 -11.39 1.26 -4.42
N PRO A 340 -11.77 1.68 -5.64
CA PRO A 340 -12.29 0.77 -6.67
C PRO A 340 -11.35 -0.39 -7.00
N PHE A 341 -10.06 -0.11 -7.17
CA PHE A 341 -9.06 -1.12 -7.46
C PHE A 341 -8.87 -2.10 -6.29
N ARG A 342 -8.77 -1.59 -5.06
CA ARG A 342 -8.61 -2.45 -3.88
C ARG A 342 -9.82 -3.34 -3.65
N ARG A 343 -11.03 -2.81 -3.81
CA ARG A 343 -12.28 -3.58 -3.76
C ARG A 343 -12.29 -4.71 -4.80
N LEU A 344 -11.87 -4.41 -6.03
CA LEU A 344 -11.71 -5.42 -7.08
C LEU A 344 -10.72 -6.52 -6.67
N CYS A 345 -9.58 -6.17 -6.07
CA CYS A 345 -8.61 -7.15 -5.58
C CYS A 345 -9.16 -7.99 -4.41
N VAL A 346 -9.90 -7.40 -3.48
CA VAL A 346 -10.56 -8.14 -2.37
C VAL A 346 -11.53 -9.17 -2.91
N ASP A 347 -12.35 -8.79 -3.88
CA ASP A 347 -13.30 -9.73 -4.52
C ASP A 347 -12.62 -10.86 -5.28
N LEU A 348 -11.34 -10.69 -5.62
CA LEU A 348 -10.52 -11.68 -6.31
C LEU A 348 -9.59 -12.43 -5.34
N GLY A 349 -9.76 -12.29 -4.02
CA GLY A 349 -9.04 -13.08 -3.02
C GLY A 349 -7.94 -12.35 -2.25
N ALA A 350 -7.72 -11.04 -2.47
CA ALA A 350 -6.77 -10.28 -1.66
C ALA A 350 -7.27 -10.21 -0.21
N GLN A 351 -6.46 -10.71 0.73
CA GLN A 351 -6.85 -10.77 2.14
C GLN A 351 -6.46 -9.52 2.91
N LEU A 352 -5.47 -8.76 2.42
CA LEU A 352 -4.97 -7.55 3.06
C LEU A 352 -4.74 -6.46 2.01
N THR A 353 -5.16 -5.23 2.30
CA THR A 353 -5.02 -4.08 1.40
C THR A 353 -4.48 -2.87 2.15
N TYR A 354 -3.83 -1.95 1.42
CA TYR A 354 -3.35 -0.69 1.97
C TYR A 354 -3.90 0.50 1.20
N SER A 355 -4.11 1.62 1.88
CA SER A 355 -4.29 2.92 1.23
C SER A 355 -3.11 3.21 0.29
N GLU A 356 -3.30 4.13 -0.64
CA GLU A 356 -2.15 4.80 -1.25
C GLU A 356 -1.31 5.50 -0.17
N MET A 357 -0.04 5.78 -0.48
CA MET A 357 0.85 6.51 0.41
C MET A 357 0.31 7.92 0.68
N ALA A 358 -0.01 8.23 1.94
CA ALA A 358 -0.43 9.55 2.38
C ALA A 358 0.70 10.34 3.03
N MET A 359 0.80 11.63 2.74
CA MET A 359 1.78 12.50 3.39
C MET A 359 1.31 12.89 4.80
N SER A 360 2.06 12.52 5.84
CA SER A 360 1.67 12.79 7.24
C SER A 360 1.42 14.27 7.49
N MET A 361 2.24 15.16 6.92
CA MET A 361 2.06 16.61 7.09
C MET A 361 0.73 17.10 6.48
N SER A 362 0.35 16.57 5.32
CA SER A 362 -0.89 16.94 4.64
C SER A 362 -2.13 16.42 5.38
N LEU A 363 -2.03 15.27 6.05
CA LEU A 363 -3.08 14.78 6.96
C LEU A 363 -3.26 15.73 8.15
N VAL A 364 -2.15 16.12 8.80
CA VAL A 364 -2.16 17.09 9.91
C VAL A 364 -2.71 18.46 9.46
N GLN A 365 -2.47 18.85 8.21
CA GLN A 365 -3.03 20.07 7.60
C GLN A 365 -4.49 19.93 7.13
N GLY A 366 -5.14 18.79 7.33
CA GLY A 366 -6.53 18.59 6.93
C GLY A 366 -6.77 18.55 5.42
N SER A 367 -5.75 18.20 4.62
CA SER A 367 -5.88 18.16 3.15
C SER A 367 -6.95 17.16 2.72
N LYS A 368 -7.96 17.64 1.96
CA LYS A 368 -9.09 16.83 1.52
C LYS A 368 -8.66 15.66 0.64
N SER A 369 -7.64 15.84 -0.19
CA SER A 369 -7.13 14.78 -1.08
C SER A 369 -6.55 13.62 -0.28
N GLU A 370 -5.81 13.91 0.79
CA GLU A 370 -5.08 12.87 1.53
C GLU A 370 -5.99 12.11 2.47
N TRP A 371 -6.95 12.81 3.08
CA TRP A 371 -8.02 12.16 3.85
C TRP A 371 -8.95 11.32 2.96
N ALA A 372 -9.03 11.58 1.65
CA ALA A 372 -9.79 10.73 0.74
C ALA A 372 -9.13 9.36 0.51
N LEU A 373 -7.80 9.25 0.70
CA LEU A 373 -7.06 7.99 0.56
C LEU A 373 -7.38 7.01 1.69
N MET A 374 -7.86 7.51 2.84
CA MET A 374 -8.19 6.71 4.03
C MET A 374 -9.52 5.98 3.90
N LYS A 375 -10.36 6.38 2.93
CA LYS A 375 -11.64 5.73 2.67
C LYS A 375 -11.43 4.28 2.24
N ALA A 376 -12.24 3.40 2.78
CA ALA A 376 -12.29 1.99 2.38
C ALA A 376 -13.74 1.55 2.13
N HIS A 377 -13.89 0.45 1.39
CA HIS A 377 -15.18 -0.22 1.24
C HIS A 377 -15.41 -1.17 2.42
N GLU A 378 -16.66 -1.44 2.77
CA GLU A 378 -17.03 -2.37 3.85
C GLU A 378 -16.46 -3.79 3.66
N SER A 379 -16.23 -4.23 2.42
CA SER A 379 -15.57 -5.52 2.16
C SER A 379 -14.12 -5.56 2.65
N GLU A 380 -13.48 -4.40 2.79
CA GLU A 380 -12.11 -4.27 3.30
C GLU A 380 -12.05 -4.24 4.85
N ILE A 381 -13.20 -4.20 5.55
CA ILE A 381 -13.27 -4.31 7.02
C ILE A 381 -13.70 -5.71 7.48
N LEU A 382 -13.96 -6.63 6.55
CA LEU A 382 -14.24 -8.02 6.90
C LEU A 382 -12.95 -8.72 7.36
N PRO A 383 -13.01 -9.66 8.32
CA PRO A 383 -11.86 -10.48 8.69
C PRO A 383 -11.13 -11.12 7.50
N PRO A 384 -9.80 -11.20 7.51
CA PRO A 384 -9.06 -11.98 6.53
C PRO A 384 -9.42 -13.46 6.68
N THR A 385 -9.46 -14.16 5.56
CA THR A 385 -9.60 -15.62 5.53
C THR A 385 -8.32 -16.22 6.09
N VAL A 386 -8.45 -17.02 7.14
CA VAL A 386 -7.33 -17.69 7.80
C VAL A 386 -7.64 -19.17 7.91
N ASN A 387 -6.60 -20.00 7.87
CA ASN A 387 -6.72 -21.42 8.14
C ASN A 387 -6.62 -21.64 9.66
N PRO A 388 -7.71 -22.04 10.36
CA PRO A 388 -7.69 -22.20 11.81
C PRO A 388 -6.67 -23.23 12.29
N GLN A 389 -6.38 -24.25 11.47
CA GLN A 389 -5.40 -25.29 11.78
C GLN A 389 -3.95 -24.81 11.64
N GLN A 390 -3.71 -23.67 10.97
CA GLN A 390 -2.38 -23.09 10.74
C GLN A 390 -2.16 -21.76 11.47
N THR A 391 -3.11 -21.35 12.34
CA THR A 391 -2.99 -20.07 13.06
C THR A 391 -1.86 -20.15 14.09
N ILE A 392 -0.74 -19.49 13.80
CA ILE A 392 0.45 -19.47 14.66
C ILE A 392 0.39 -18.43 15.80
N VAL A 393 -0.61 -17.54 15.78
CA VAL A 393 -0.76 -16.51 16.81
C VAL A 393 -1.69 -17.03 17.91
N LYS A 394 -1.13 -17.25 19.09
CA LYS A 394 -1.90 -17.69 20.27
C LYS A 394 -2.97 -16.65 20.62
N ASN A 395 -4.18 -17.12 20.95
CA ASN A 395 -5.35 -16.29 21.29
C ASN A 395 -5.68 -15.25 20.20
N TYR A 396 -5.43 -15.56 18.93
CA TYR A 396 -5.82 -14.71 17.82
C TYR A 396 -7.32 -14.78 17.59
N ASP A 397 -7.99 -13.66 17.81
CA ASP A 397 -9.39 -13.46 17.48
C ASP A 397 -9.49 -12.87 16.07
N ASN A 398 -9.68 -13.74 15.08
CA ASN A 398 -9.82 -13.34 13.67
C ASN A 398 -11.01 -12.40 13.46
N SER A 399 -12.09 -12.49 14.27
CA SER A 399 -13.27 -11.63 14.11
C SER A 399 -12.99 -10.15 14.34
N ARG A 400 -11.91 -9.84 15.08
CA ARG A 400 -11.43 -8.48 15.32
C ARG A 400 -10.37 -8.03 14.31
N ASP A 401 -9.90 -8.90 13.43
CA ASP A 401 -8.96 -8.50 12.38
C ASP A 401 -9.70 -7.90 11.16
N LEU A 402 -9.00 -7.07 10.40
CA LEU A 402 -9.55 -6.31 9.27
C LEU A 402 -8.63 -6.54 8.05
N LYS A 403 -9.05 -6.19 6.83
CA LYS A 403 -8.16 -6.23 5.65
C LYS A 403 -7.40 -4.92 5.44
N PHE A 404 -8.05 -3.79 5.72
CA PHE A 404 -7.57 -2.47 5.31
C PHE A 404 -6.59 -1.80 6.27
N GLY A 405 -5.35 -1.61 5.84
CA GLY A 405 -4.36 -0.75 6.49
C GLY A 405 -4.21 0.62 5.81
N VAL A 406 -3.63 1.58 6.53
CA VAL A 406 -3.23 2.88 5.95
C VAL A 406 -1.72 2.98 5.91
N GLN A 407 -1.16 3.46 4.80
CA GLN A 407 0.25 3.78 4.72
C GLN A 407 0.49 5.29 4.72
N ILE A 408 1.33 5.76 5.64
CA ILE A 408 1.78 7.16 5.71
C ILE A 408 3.28 7.30 5.43
N THR A 409 3.71 8.50 5.09
CA THR A 409 5.13 8.86 4.99
C THR A 409 5.40 10.21 5.64
N GLY A 410 6.56 10.36 6.27
CA GLY A 410 6.97 11.60 6.91
C GLY A 410 8.46 11.62 7.23
N ASN A 411 8.96 12.81 7.56
CA ASN A 411 10.38 13.06 7.83
C ASN A 411 10.63 13.56 9.26
N LYS A 412 9.62 13.70 10.11
CA LYS A 412 9.78 14.24 11.47
C LYS A 412 8.94 13.43 12.46
N PRO A 413 9.47 13.06 13.64
CA PRO A 413 8.71 12.35 14.67
C PRO A 413 7.38 13.00 15.00
N TRP A 414 7.36 14.27 15.41
CA TRP A 414 6.11 14.96 15.79
C TRP A 414 5.04 14.93 14.69
N VAL A 415 5.43 15.00 13.40
CA VAL A 415 4.48 14.96 12.27
C VAL A 415 3.86 13.56 12.15
N ALA A 416 4.68 12.51 12.23
CA ALA A 416 4.21 11.13 12.17
C ALA A 416 3.30 10.80 13.37
N LEU A 417 3.65 11.25 14.56
CA LEU A 417 2.88 11.02 15.78
C LEU A 417 1.51 11.72 15.72
N ARG A 418 1.48 13.01 15.36
CA ARG A 418 0.21 13.75 15.20
C ARG A 418 -0.69 13.16 14.12
N ALA A 419 -0.11 12.75 12.98
CA ALA A 419 -0.86 12.07 11.93
C ALA A 419 -1.43 10.74 12.43
N THR A 420 -0.64 9.96 13.18
CA THR A 420 -1.05 8.66 13.73
C THR A 420 -2.19 8.81 14.75
N GLU A 421 -2.10 9.77 15.66
CA GLU A 421 -3.18 10.04 16.62
C GLU A 421 -4.45 10.51 15.93
N ALA A 422 -4.34 11.40 14.94
CA ALA A 422 -5.49 11.86 14.15
C ALA A 422 -6.13 10.71 13.34
N LEU A 423 -5.33 9.83 12.74
CA LEU A 423 -5.83 8.64 12.04
C LEU A 423 -6.56 7.70 13.00
N THR A 424 -5.97 7.44 14.16
CA THR A 424 -6.56 6.58 15.19
C THR A 424 -7.93 7.10 15.65
N ALA A 425 -8.05 8.42 15.82
CA ALA A 425 -9.29 9.04 16.27
C ALA A 425 -10.36 9.17 15.16
N LEU A 426 -9.95 9.45 13.91
CA LEU A 426 -10.87 9.79 12.82
C LEU A 426 -11.16 8.61 11.87
N CYS A 427 -10.42 7.52 11.97
CA CYS A 427 -10.58 6.32 11.14
C CYS A 427 -10.65 5.08 12.05
N PRO A 428 -11.85 4.73 12.56
CA PRO A 428 -11.99 3.63 13.53
C PRO A 428 -11.75 2.24 12.92
N HIS A 429 -11.85 2.10 11.59
CA HIS A 429 -11.70 0.83 10.90
C HIS A 429 -10.33 0.74 10.22
N LEU A 430 -9.27 0.79 11.02
CA LEU A 430 -7.90 0.62 10.54
C LEU A 430 -7.29 -0.66 11.08
N ARG A 431 -6.80 -1.49 10.15
CA ARG A 431 -6.09 -2.72 10.48
C ARG A 431 -4.74 -2.41 11.11
N VAL A 432 -3.95 -1.57 10.44
CA VAL A 432 -2.59 -1.18 10.80
C VAL A 432 -2.33 0.22 10.27
N ILE A 433 -1.36 0.92 10.88
CA ILE A 433 -0.76 2.14 10.31
C ILE A 433 0.68 1.80 9.91
N ASP A 434 0.95 1.80 8.61
CA ASP A 434 2.24 1.46 8.02
C ASP A 434 3.08 2.72 7.73
N MET A 435 4.35 2.72 8.16
CA MET A 435 5.30 3.75 7.80
C MET A 435 6.05 3.39 6.52
N ASN A 436 5.85 4.19 5.48
CA ASN A 436 6.58 4.06 4.22
C ASN A 436 8.03 4.54 4.40
N CYS A 437 8.96 3.59 4.38
CA CYS A 437 10.39 3.81 4.42
C CYS A 437 11.06 3.39 3.09
N GLY A 438 10.27 3.23 2.02
CA GLY A 438 10.70 2.57 0.79
C GLY A 438 10.46 3.37 -0.48
N CYS A 439 9.68 4.45 -0.45
CA CYS A 439 9.36 5.23 -1.64
C CYS A 439 10.64 5.86 -2.23
N PRO A 440 11.00 5.56 -3.50
CA PRO A 440 12.24 6.05 -4.11
C PRO A 440 12.09 7.42 -4.81
N ILE A 441 10.89 8.01 -4.82
CA ILE A 441 10.60 9.29 -5.49
C ILE A 441 11.60 10.35 -4.99
N ASP A 442 12.25 11.04 -5.93
CA ASP A 442 13.31 12.00 -5.58
C ASP A 442 12.83 13.16 -4.71
N MET A 443 11.61 13.66 -4.95
CA MET A 443 11.03 14.74 -4.12
C MET A 443 10.82 14.28 -2.67
N VAL A 444 10.15 13.15 -2.47
CA VAL A 444 9.92 12.54 -1.15
C VAL A 444 11.25 12.24 -0.44
N PHE A 445 12.23 11.71 -1.18
CA PHE A 445 13.56 11.42 -0.65
C PHE A 445 14.31 12.69 -0.21
N ARG A 446 14.29 13.75 -1.04
CA ARG A 446 14.95 15.03 -0.72
C ARG A 446 14.36 15.73 0.49
N GLU A 447 13.07 15.54 0.75
CA GLU A 447 12.43 16.01 1.99
C GLU A 447 12.86 15.21 3.22
N GLY A 448 13.59 14.10 3.06
CA GLY A 448 13.98 13.22 4.16
C GLY A 448 12.89 12.22 4.56
N SER A 449 11.92 11.96 3.68
CA SER A 449 10.84 10.98 3.84
C SER A 449 11.09 9.74 2.94
N GLY A 450 10.23 8.73 3.04
CA GLY A 450 10.33 7.53 2.20
C GLY A 450 11.66 6.81 2.39
N SER A 451 12.34 6.44 1.30
CA SER A 451 13.61 5.71 1.38
C SER A 451 14.76 6.48 2.04
N ALA A 452 14.63 7.78 2.29
CA ALA A 452 15.65 8.54 3.04
C ALA A 452 15.75 8.09 4.50
N LEU A 453 14.66 7.56 5.07
CA LEU A 453 14.63 7.04 6.44
C LEU A 453 15.55 5.82 6.63
N LEU A 454 15.91 5.11 5.55
CA LEU A 454 16.81 3.95 5.59
C LEU A 454 18.24 4.33 5.99
N ASP A 455 18.67 5.57 5.71
CA ASP A 455 19.97 6.10 6.13
C ASP A 455 19.92 6.74 7.53
N HIS A 456 18.72 6.81 8.14
CA HIS A 456 18.48 7.45 9.44
C HIS A 456 17.78 6.49 10.41
N ALA A 457 18.38 5.32 10.64
CA ALA A 457 17.80 4.22 11.40
C ALA A 457 17.34 4.61 12.83
N SER A 458 18.13 5.40 13.56
CA SER A 458 17.77 5.89 14.91
C SER A 458 16.52 6.78 14.88
N LYS A 459 16.42 7.66 13.89
CA LYS A 459 15.24 8.50 13.70
C LYS A 459 14.00 7.69 13.34
N LEU A 460 14.14 6.70 12.46
CA LEU A 460 13.04 5.81 12.09
C LEU A 460 12.53 5.02 13.30
N GLU A 461 13.44 4.48 14.12
CA GLU A 461 13.08 3.79 15.36
C GLU A 461 12.30 4.70 16.32
N LYS A 462 12.78 5.94 16.55
CA LYS A 462 12.09 6.94 17.37
C LYS A 462 10.69 7.25 16.83
N MET A 463 10.54 7.36 15.51
CA MET A 463 9.25 7.58 14.86
C MET A 463 8.30 6.40 15.10
N LEU A 464 8.72 5.17 14.84
CA LEU A 464 7.89 3.98 14.99
C LEU A 464 7.47 3.75 16.45
N ARG A 465 8.40 3.94 17.39
CA ARG A 465 8.12 3.86 18.84
C ARG A 465 7.05 4.87 19.25
N GLY A 466 7.20 6.14 18.86
CA GLY A 466 6.22 7.16 19.18
C GLY A 466 4.87 6.96 18.48
N MET A 467 4.85 6.43 17.25
CA MET A 467 3.61 6.02 16.59
C MET A 467 2.90 4.91 17.38
N ASN A 468 3.65 3.94 17.91
CA ASN A 468 3.08 2.89 18.77
C ASN A 468 2.44 3.47 20.03
N ALA A 469 3.08 4.46 20.67
CA ALA A 469 2.56 5.10 21.88
C ALA A 469 1.23 5.85 21.68
N VAL A 470 0.94 6.34 20.46
CA VAL A 470 -0.24 7.19 20.18
C VAL A 470 -1.32 6.53 19.33
N SER A 471 -1.10 5.30 18.87
CA SER A 471 -2.02 4.59 17.95
C SER A 471 -3.13 3.77 18.64
N GLY A 472 -3.20 3.78 19.97
CA GLY A 472 -4.18 2.98 20.72
C GLY A 472 -4.07 1.49 20.38
N GLU A 473 -5.19 0.84 20.05
CA GLU A 473 -5.21 -0.58 19.69
C GLU A 473 -4.60 -0.89 18.30
N ILE A 474 -4.36 0.11 17.45
CA ILE A 474 -3.94 -0.11 16.06
C ILE A 474 -2.43 -0.43 16.02
N PRO A 475 -2.01 -1.59 15.47
CA PRO A 475 -0.59 -1.93 15.32
C PRO A 475 0.13 -1.08 14.27
N ILE A 476 1.41 -0.84 14.50
CA ILE A 476 2.30 -0.13 13.58
C ILE A 476 3.15 -1.13 12.79
N THR A 477 3.27 -0.91 11.48
CA THR A 477 4.13 -1.70 10.58
C THR A 477 5.08 -0.79 9.80
N ALA A 478 6.11 -1.36 9.17
CA ALA A 478 7.04 -0.60 8.34
C ALA A 478 7.33 -1.30 7.01
N LYS A 479 7.30 -0.53 5.91
CA LYS A 479 7.70 -1.00 4.59
C LYS A 479 9.03 -0.40 4.17
N ILE A 480 10.07 -1.23 4.06
CA ILE A 480 11.45 -0.85 3.75
C ILE A 480 11.92 -1.36 2.37
N ARG A 481 13.12 -0.93 1.98
CA ARG A 481 13.91 -1.44 0.85
C ARG A 481 15.23 -1.99 1.37
N MET A 482 16.00 -2.67 0.52
CA MET A 482 17.33 -3.21 0.88
C MET A 482 18.29 -2.14 1.42
N GLY A 483 18.13 -0.90 0.98
CA GLY A 483 18.96 0.24 1.35
C GLY A 483 18.82 1.37 0.33
N THR A 484 19.53 2.47 0.53
CA THR A 484 19.53 3.59 -0.45
C THR A 484 20.46 3.33 -1.63
N LYS A 485 21.52 2.54 -1.44
CA LYS A 485 22.56 2.25 -2.44
C LYS A 485 22.66 0.74 -2.71
N ASP A 486 22.99 0.37 -3.95
CA ASP A 486 23.14 -1.04 -4.36
C ASP A 486 24.31 -1.73 -3.68
N SER A 487 25.44 -1.02 -3.57
CA SER A 487 26.70 -1.57 -3.06
C SER A 487 26.77 -1.70 -1.54
N ASN A 488 25.75 -1.21 -0.82
CA ASN A 488 25.72 -1.21 0.62
C ASN A 488 24.27 -1.39 1.12
N PRO A 489 23.71 -2.60 1.04
CA PRO A 489 22.40 -2.89 1.59
C PRO A 489 22.45 -2.78 3.13
N THR A 490 21.49 -2.06 3.70
CA THR A 490 21.43 -1.74 5.15
C THR A 490 20.25 -2.40 5.86
N ALA A 491 19.35 -3.06 5.12
CA ALA A 491 18.11 -3.58 5.68
C ALA A 491 18.32 -4.64 6.77
N THR A 492 19.31 -5.53 6.67
CA THR A 492 19.61 -6.52 7.73
C THR A 492 19.84 -5.86 9.09
N LYS A 493 20.73 -4.85 9.12
CA LYS A 493 21.02 -4.07 10.34
C LYS A 493 19.82 -3.26 10.82
N LEU A 494 19.05 -2.72 9.87
CA LEU A 494 17.84 -1.97 10.20
C LEU A 494 16.77 -2.88 10.81
N VAL A 495 16.54 -4.06 10.25
CA VAL A 495 15.59 -5.06 10.76
C VAL A 495 15.95 -5.48 12.18
N GLU A 496 17.22 -5.82 12.43
CA GLU A 496 17.72 -6.12 13.78
C GLU A 496 17.42 -4.99 14.75
N ARG A 497 17.76 -3.75 14.37
CA ARG A 497 17.50 -2.56 15.18
C ARG A 497 16.00 -2.35 15.47
N LEU A 498 15.12 -2.60 14.51
CA LEU A 498 13.67 -2.41 14.70
C LEU A 498 13.07 -3.47 15.63
N ILE A 499 13.61 -4.69 15.63
CA ILE A 499 13.15 -5.83 16.44
C ILE A 499 13.74 -5.82 17.85
N CYS A 500 15.03 -5.49 17.98
CA CYS A 500 15.73 -5.55 19.26
C CYS A 500 15.81 -4.18 19.96
N GLY A 501 15.84 -3.10 19.19
CA GLY A 501 16.16 -1.76 19.66
C GLY A 501 17.58 -1.34 19.25
N GLY A 502 17.79 -0.04 19.11
CA GLY A 502 19.13 0.51 18.94
C GLY A 502 19.94 0.53 20.24
N VAL A 503 21.26 0.62 20.13
CA VAL A 503 22.16 0.78 21.29
C VAL A 503 21.68 1.93 22.17
N GLU A 504 21.40 3.09 21.55
CA GLU A 504 20.91 4.27 22.28
C GLU A 504 19.59 4.01 23.02
N SER A 505 18.69 3.21 22.45
CA SER A 505 17.40 2.86 23.06
C SER A 505 17.54 1.90 24.24
N HIS A 506 18.52 1.00 24.20
CA HIS A 506 18.84 0.13 25.33
C HIS A 506 19.48 0.90 26.48
N GLU A 507 20.37 1.86 26.19
CA GLU A 507 21.03 2.68 27.23
C GLU A 507 20.04 3.50 28.06
N ILE A 508 18.89 3.87 27.48
CA ILE A 508 17.79 4.58 28.14
C ILE A 508 16.62 3.69 28.52
N GLY A 509 16.76 2.36 28.40
CA GLY A 509 15.75 1.40 28.83
C GLY A 509 14.41 1.47 28.06
N GLN A 510 14.40 1.99 26.82
CA GLN A 510 13.19 2.11 26.00
C GLN A 510 12.82 0.82 25.23
N GLY A 511 13.75 -0.13 25.09
CA GLY A 511 13.51 -1.40 24.38
C GLY A 511 13.40 -1.25 22.85
N PRO A 512 12.73 -2.17 22.13
CA PRO A 512 12.56 -2.15 20.68
C PRO A 512 11.44 -1.24 20.19
N ALA A 513 11.38 -0.94 18.89
CA ALA A 513 10.35 -0.05 18.33
C ALA A 513 8.92 -0.57 18.48
N GLY A 514 8.74 -1.89 18.65
CA GLY A 514 7.45 -2.56 18.83
C GLY A 514 6.62 -2.69 17.54
N VAL A 515 7.27 -2.79 16.37
CA VAL A 515 6.56 -2.98 15.09
C VAL A 515 5.93 -4.38 15.02
N ALA A 516 4.71 -4.47 14.51
CA ALA A 516 4.02 -5.76 14.35
C ALA A 516 4.46 -6.52 13.10
N ALA A 517 4.88 -5.81 12.05
CA ALA A 517 5.37 -6.41 10.82
C ALA A 517 6.35 -5.50 10.08
N ILE A 518 7.30 -6.12 9.36
CA ILE A 518 8.22 -5.45 8.45
C ILE A 518 8.04 -6.05 7.06
N THR A 519 7.80 -5.20 6.06
CA THR A 519 7.80 -5.61 4.64
C THR A 519 9.09 -5.16 3.97
N LEU A 520 9.84 -6.09 3.37
CA LEU A 520 11.06 -5.77 2.62
C LEU A 520 10.81 -5.86 1.12
N HIS A 521 10.94 -4.73 0.43
CA HIS A 521 11.09 -4.76 -1.02
C HIS A 521 12.54 -5.14 -1.37
N GLY A 522 12.73 -6.23 -2.12
CA GLY A 522 14.03 -6.77 -2.55
C GLY A 522 14.78 -5.92 -3.58
N ARG A 523 14.70 -4.59 -3.49
CA ARG A 523 15.52 -3.67 -4.30
C ARG A 523 16.01 -2.55 -3.41
N SER A 524 17.14 -1.96 -3.78
CA SER A 524 17.56 -0.68 -3.25
C SER A 524 16.67 0.46 -3.77
N ARG A 525 16.87 1.66 -3.23
CA ARG A 525 16.34 2.90 -3.83
C ARG A 525 16.93 3.16 -5.22
N GLN A 526 18.25 3.05 -5.36
CA GLN A 526 18.99 3.32 -6.61
C GLN A 526 18.51 2.44 -7.77
N GLN A 527 18.23 1.17 -7.49
CA GLN A 527 17.69 0.23 -8.47
C GLN A 527 16.34 0.67 -9.02
N ARG A 528 15.52 1.36 -8.21
CA ARG A 528 14.10 1.64 -8.51
C ARG A 528 13.39 0.37 -9.00
N TYR A 529 13.25 0.23 -10.32
CA TYR A 529 12.66 -0.91 -11.02
C TYR A 529 13.56 -1.49 -12.12
N SER A 530 14.79 -1.00 -12.28
CA SER A 530 15.72 -1.36 -13.37
C SER A 530 16.28 -2.80 -13.29
N ARG A 531 16.18 -3.45 -12.13
CA ARG A 531 16.69 -4.81 -11.88
C ARG A 531 15.60 -5.71 -11.31
N GLN A 532 15.85 -7.03 -11.29
CA GLN A 532 15.00 -7.97 -10.56
C GLN A 532 15.08 -7.73 -9.05
N ALA A 533 14.02 -8.11 -8.34
CA ALA A 533 14.04 -8.15 -6.89
C ALA A 533 14.94 -9.29 -6.39
N ASP A 534 15.78 -9.00 -5.41
CA ASP A 534 16.69 -9.90 -4.74
C ASP A 534 15.97 -10.67 -3.62
N TRP A 535 15.43 -11.83 -3.98
CA TRP A 535 14.75 -12.74 -3.05
C TRP A 535 15.70 -13.54 -2.16
N GLU A 536 16.98 -13.64 -2.53
CA GLU A 536 18.01 -14.24 -1.69
C GLU A 536 18.31 -13.33 -0.49
N TYR A 537 18.47 -12.04 -0.73
CA TYR A 537 18.63 -11.06 0.34
C TYR A 537 17.36 -10.93 1.23
N ILE A 538 16.16 -11.08 0.64
CA ILE A 538 14.92 -11.22 1.43
C ILE A 538 15.01 -12.46 2.33
N SER A 539 15.48 -13.59 1.82
CA SER A 539 15.64 -14.83 2.60
C SER A 539 16.61 -14.66 3.76
N GLN A 540 17.74 -13.99 3.55
CA GLN A 540 18.70 -13.67 4.61
C GLN A 540 18.06 -12.86 5.73
N CYS A 541 17.25 -11.85 5.39
CA CYS A 541 16.52 -11.05 6.37
C CYS A 541 15.43 -11.87 7.07
N ALA A 542 14.70 -12.72 6.35
CA ALA A 542 13.67 -13.59 6.93
C ALA A 542 14.26 -14.58 7.95
N ALA A 543 15.40 -15.19 7.63
CA ALA A 543 16.13 -16.06 8.54
C ALA A 543 16.63 -15.32 9.79
N LEU A 544 17.03 -14.05 9.65
CA LEU A 544 17.33 -13.19 10.80
C LEU A 544 16.09 -12.95 11.66
N VAL A 545 14.96 -12.52 11.07
CA VAL A 545 13.73 -12.26 11.83
C VAL A 545 13.26 -13.51 12.57
N LYS A 546 13.28 -14.67 11.90
CA LYS A 546 12.93 -15.95 12.51
C LYS A 546 13.78 -16.23 13.75
N ARG A 547 15.10 -16.10 13.62
CA ARG A 547 16.05 -16.29 14.73
C ARG A 547 15.82 -15.32 15.87
N LEU A 548 15.56 -14.05 15.58
CA LEU A 548 15.29 -13.04 16.62
C LEU A 548 13.97 -13.31 17.35
N ASN A 549 12.92 -13.72 16.65
CA ASN A 549 11.67 -14.15 17.27
C ASN A 549 11.91 -15.37 18.19
N GLU A 550 12.62 -16.41 17.72
CA GLU A 550 12.94 -17.61 18.51
C GLU A 550 13.85 -17.34 19.72
N GLN A 551 14.83 -16.43 19.56
CA GLN A 551 15.71 -16.03 20.67
C GLN A 551 14.94 -15.29 21.77
N THR A 552 13.89 -14.56 21.41
CA THR A 552 12.98 -13.93 22.37
C THR A 552 12.20 -14.99 23.16
N ASP A 553 11.92 -16.17 22.56
CA ASP A 553 11.24 -17.28 23.23
C ASP A 553 12.16 -18.14 24.12
N ILE A 554 13.48 -18.15 23.88
CA ILE A 554 14.46 -19.04 24.55
C ILE A 554 15.29 -18.31 25.63
N ALA A 555 15.49 -17.00 25.53
CA ALA A 555 16.38 -16.26 26.42
C ALA A 555 15.71 -15.91 27.78
N ILE A 556 15.64 -16.89 28.69
CA ILE A 556 15.09 -16.72 30.05
C ILE A 556 16.10 -16.10 31.04
N ASP A 557 17.38 -15.92 30.69
CA ASP A 557 18.39 -15.56 31.71
C ASP A 557 19.62 -14.78 31.20
N THR A 558 19.46 -13.55 30.67
CA THR A 558 20.56 -12.56 30.64
C THR A 558 20.07 -11.10 30.58
N ILE A 559 20.91 -10.18 31.08
CA ILE A 559 20.72 -8.73 31.36
C ILE A 559 20.29 -7.85 30.15
N LYS A 560 19.99 -8.42 28.97
CA LYS A 560 19.61 -7.69 27.74
C LYS A 560 18.26 -8.13 27.16
N GLU A 561 17.34 -8.64 27.97
CA GLU A 561 16.00 -8.98 27.50
C GLU A 561 15.23 -7.71 27.08
N PRO A 562 14.70 -7.63 25.85
CA PRO A 562 13.70 -6.62 25.52
C PRO A 562 12.40 -6.96 26.25
N ASP A 563 12.04 -6.16 27.26
CA ASP A 563 10.82 -6.31 28.06
C ASP A 563 9.61 -6.64 27.18
N ALA A 564 8.95 -7.78 27.47
CA ALA A 564 7.84 -8.34 26.71
C ALA A 564 6.71 -7.33 26.45
N ARG A 565 6.58 -6.30 27.28
CA ARG A 565 5.61 -5.22 27.08
C ARG A 565 5.84 -4.43 25.79
N TYR A 566 7.09 -4.32 25.34
CA TYR A 566 7.48 -3.61 24.11
C TYR A 566 7.48 -4.50 22.86
N GLN A 567 7.23 -5.80 23.02
CA GLN A 567 7.04 -6.72 21.89
C GLN A 567 5.63 -6.56 21.30
N PRO A 568 5.44 -6.82 19.98
CA PRO A 568 4.12 -6.74 19.39
C PRO A 568 3.17 -7.77 20.02
N ALA A 569 1.89 -7.42 20.12
CA ALA A 569 0.87 -8.28 20.73
C ALA A 569 0.79 -9.71 20.18
N ALA A 570 1.18 -9.95 18.93
CA ALA A 570 1.23 -11.29 18.35
C ALA A 570 2.32 -12.20 18.95
N GLY A 571 3.23 -11.67 19.76
CA GLY A 571 4.38 -12.38 20.34
C GLY A 571 5.57 -12.50 19.39
N LYS A 572 5.42 -12.08 18.12
CA LYS A 572 6.48 -12.07 17.11
C LYS A 572 6.31 -10.92 16.14
N VAL A 573 7.41 -10.53 15.49
CA VAL A 573 7.37 -9.61 14.34
C VAL A 573 7.19 -10.42 13.06
N PHE A 574 6.15 -10.12 12.29
CA PHE A 574 5.95 -10.74 10.97
C PHE A 574 6.87 -10.13 9.91
N PHE A 575 7.31 -10.94 8.96
CA PHE A 575 8.19 -10.51 7.88
C PHE A 575 7.61 -10.85 6.51
N LEU A 576 7.39 -9.82 5.69
CA LEU A 576 6.76 -9.94 4.37
C LEU A 576 7.78 -9.70 3.26
N GLY A 577 7.78 -10.60 2.27
CA GLY A 577 8.55 -10.44 1.04
C GLY A 577 7.81 -9.57 0.02
N ASN A 578 8.53 -8.70 -0.68
CA ASN A 578 7.94 -7.87 -1.74
C ASN A 578 8.91 -7.68 -2.92
N GLY A 579 8.36 -7.79 -4.12
CA GLY A 579 9.08 -7.54 -5.36
C GLY A 579 8.88 -8.68 -6.34
N ASP A 580 8.49 -8.34 -7.56
CA ASP A 580 8.48 -9.27 -8.70
C ASP A 580 7.69 -10.59 -8.52
N CYS A 581 6.62 -10.57 -7.73
CA CYS A 581 5.63 -11.65 -7.64
C CYS A 581 4.53 -11.44 -8.70
N TYR A 582 4.43 -12.37 -9.66
CA TYR A 582 3.59 -12.24 -10.85
C TYR A 582 2.69 -13.45 -11.14
N SER A 583 2.84 -14.51 -10.36
CA SER A 583 2.04 -15.73 -10.41
C SER A 583 1.89 -16.36 -9.03
N HIS A 584 0.97 -17.31 -8.89
CA HIS A 584 0.88 -18.13 -7.69
C HIS A 584 2.18 -18.92 -7.42
N GLU A 585 2.89 -19.39 -8.44
CA GLU A 585 4.20 -20.03 -8.27
C GLU A 585 5.22 -19.07 -7.66
N ASP A 586 5.31 -17.82 -8.14
CA ASP A 586 6.21 -16.82 -7.54
C ASP A 586 5.84 -16.54 -6.07
N TYR A 587 4.54 -16.50 -5.77
CA TYR A 587 4.02 -16.28 -4.42
C TYR A 587 4.45 -17.41 -3.48
N PHE A 588 4.15 -18.66 -3.82
CA PHE A 588 4.49 -19.81 -2.99
C PHE A 588 6.00 -20.08 -2.94
N ASN A 589 6.73 -19.87 -4.03
CA ASN A 589 8.19 -19.93 -4.03
C ASN A 589 8.79 -18.87 -3.12
N GLY A 590 8.26 -17.64 -3.12
CA GLY A 590 8.71 -16.58 -2.21
C GLY A 590 8.57 -16.99 -0.75
N ILE A 591 7.46 -17.66 -0.38
CA ILE A 591 7.25 -18.19 0.97
C ILE A 591 8.19 -19.36 1.27
N GLN A 592 8.17 -20.41 0.43
CA GLN A 592 8.87 -21.66 0.68
C GLN A 592 10.39 -21.52 0.60
N LYS A 593 10.91 -20.77 -0.38
CA LYS A 593 12.35 -20.61 -0.60
C LYS A 593 12.95 -19.50 0.26
N SER A 594 12.22 -18.40 0.49
CA SER A 594 12.76 -17.28 1.29
C SER A 594 12.37 -17.32 2.76
N GLY A 595 11.34 -18.07 3.16
CA GLY A 595 10.92 -18.19 4.57
C GLY A 595 10.19 -16.96 5.11
N VAL A 596 9.60 -16.14 4.25
CA VAL A 596 8.73 -15.01 4.65
C VAL A 596 7.35 -15.53 5.10
N ASP A 597 6.67 -14.80 5.99
CA ASP A 597 5.34 -15.20 6.49
C ASP A 597 4.26 -15.10 5.39
N THR A 598 4.37 -14.10 4.50
CA THR A 598 3.52 -13.94 3.32
C THR A 598 4.21 -13.03 2.30
N VAL A 599 3.65 -12.93 1.10
CA VAL A 599 4.15 -12.07 0.03
C VAL A 599 3.19 -10.91 -0.23
N MET A 600 3.77 -9.72 -0.34
CA MET A 600 3.07 -8.53 -0.80
C MET A 600 3.21 -8.38 -2.32
N VAL A 601 2.08 -8.36 -3.01
CA VAL A 601 1.95 -8.28 -4.46
C VAL A 601 1.68 -6.82 -4.88
N ALA A 602 2.50 -6.30 -5.79
CA ALA A 602 2.39 -4.92 -6.29
C ALA A 602 1.98 -4.87 -7.76
N ARG A 603 2.94 -4.74 -8.69
CA ARG A 603 2.69 -4.65 -10.13
C ARG A 603 2.01 -5.88 -10.72
N GLY A 604 2.21 -7.06 -10.12
CA GLY A 604 1.49 -8.27 -10.51
C GLY A 604 -0.02 -8.11 -10.40
N ALA A 605 -0.50 -7.49 -9.32
CA ALA A 605 -1.92 -7.18 -9.14
C ALA A 605 -2.41 -6.12 -10.15
N LEU A 606 -1.60 -5.09 -10.47
CA LEU A 606 -1.99 -4.08 -11.47
C LEU A 606 -2.17 -4.64 -12.86
N MET A 607 -1.31 -5.59 -13.25
CA MET A 607 -1.40 -6.25 -14.55
C MET A 607 -2.50 -7.30 -14.57
N LYS A 608 -2.64 -8.03 -13.46
CA LYS A 608 -3.49 -9.20 -13.32
C LYS A 608 -4.10 -9.24 -11.92
N PRO A 609 -5.21 -8.54 -11.64
CA PRO A 609 -5.78 -8.50 -10.29
C PRO A 609 -6.21 -9.87 -9.77
N TRP A 610 -6.51 -10.81 -10.66
CA TRP A 610 -6.85 -12.18 -10.30
C TRP A 610 -5.63 -13.04 -9.94
N ILE A 611 -4.43 -12.46 -9.80
CA ILE A 611 -3.30 -13.13 -9.17
C ILE A 611 -3.65 -13.62 -7.76
N PHE A 612 -4.52 -12.90 -7.04
CA PHE A 612 -5.00 -13.33 -5.73
C PHE A 612 -5.86 -14.61 -5.82
N GLU A 613 -6.68 -14.72 -6.87
CA GLU A 613 -7.50 -15.91 -7.16
C GLU A 613 -6.61 -17.08 -7.59
N GLU A 614 -5.52 -16.81 -8.32
CA GLU A 614 -4.50 -17.81 -8.63
C GLU A 614 -3.82 -18.34 -7.37
N VAL A 615 -3.49 -17.46 -6.41
CA VAL A 615 -2.90 -17.84 -5.13
C VAL A 615 -3.87 -18.70 -4.33
N GLU A 616 -5.13 -18.28 -4.22
CA GLU A 616 -6.18 -19.04 -3.54
C GLU A 616 -6.37 -20.44 -4.15
N LYS A 617 -6.39 -20.54 -5.49
CA LYS A 617 -6.60 -21.81 -6.20
C LYS A 617 -5.32 -22.63 -6.40
N GLY A 618 -4.14 -22.06 -6.15
CA GLY A 618 -2.86 -22.70 -6.40
C GLY A 618 -2.62 -23.09 -7.87
N GLN A 619 -3.15 -22.30 -8.83
CA GLN A 619 -3.00 -22.60 -10.26
C GLN A 619 -3.02 -21.33 -11.13
N TYR A 620 -2.51 -21.45 -12.36
CA TYR A 620 -2.64 -20.40 -13.37
C TYR A 620 -4.09 -20.26 -13.84
N LEU A 621 -4.55 -19.02 -14.01
CA LEU A 621 -5.89 -18.73 -14.51
C LEU A 621 -5.81 -17.88 -15.79
N ASP A 622 -6.18 -18.50 -16.92
CA ASP A 622 -6.26 -17.82 -18.21
C ASP A 622 -7.66 -17.25 -18.47
N LYS A 623 -7.98 -16.12 -17.81
CA LYS A 623 -9.28 -15.47 -18.00
C LYS A 623 -9.48 -15.03 -19.45
N SER A 624 -10.63 -15.39 -20.01
CA SER A 624 -11.06 -14.99 -21.35
C SER A 624 -11.14 -13.47 -21.50
N ALA A 625 -11.17 -12.98 -22.74
CA ALA A 625 -11.32 -11.56 -23.02
C ALA A 625 -12.61 -10.97 -22.42
N THR A 626 -13.70 -11.74 -22.43
CA THR A 626 -15.00 -11.34 -21.85
C THR A 626 -14.93 -11.24 -20.33
N GLU A 627 -14.31 -12.22 -19.65
CA GLU A 627 -14.11 -12.14 -18.19
C GLU A 627 -13.23 -10.95 -17.81
N ARG A 628 -12.17 -10.67 -18.58
CA ARG A 628 -11.31 -9.50 -18.35
C ARG A 628 -12.06 -8.19 -18.58
N LEU A 629 -12.90 -8.11 -19.61
CA LEU A 629 -13.77 -6.95 -19.84
C LEU A 629 -14.80 -6.77 -18.70
N ALA A 630 -15.33 -7.85 -18.13
CA ALA A 630 -16.21 -7.80 -16.96
C ALA A 630 -15.50 -7.24 -15.71
N LEU A 631 -14.18 -7.45 -15.55
CA LEU A 631 -13.41 -6.78 -14.49
C LEU A 631 -13.31 -5.27 -14.72
N VAL A 632 -13.19 -4.83 -15.98
CA VAL A 632 -13.22 -3.40 -16.36
C VAL A 632 -14.59 -2.80 -16.05
N GLU A 633 -15.67 -3.51 -16.38
CA GLU A 633 -17.04 -3.12 -16.02
C GLU A 633 -17.20 -2.95 -14.49
N LYS A 634 -16.70 -3.94 -13.73
CA LYS A 634 -16.76 -3.96 -12.28
C LYS A 634 -15.98 -2.79 -11.67
N PHE A 635 -14.79 -2.50 -12.18
CA PHE A 635 -14.02 -1.31 -11.80
C PHE A 635 -14.82 -0.03 -12.08
N ALA A 636 -15.46 0.10 -13.25
CA ALA A 636 -16.26 1.27 -13.58
C ALA A 636 -17.42 1.46 -12.60
N LYS A 637 -18.17 0.40 -12.27
CA LYS A 637 -19.24 0.46 -11.25
C LYS A 637 -18.71 0.91 -9.89
N TYR A 638 -17.58 0.34 -9.44
CA TYR A 638 -16.96 0.71 -8.17
C TYR A 638 -16.43 2.15 -8.16
N GLY A 639 -15.92 2.63 -9.29
CA GLY A 639 -15.51 4.01 -9.46
C GLY A 639 -16.69 4.99 -9.35
N LEU A 640 -17.82 4.68 -9.97
CA LEU A 640 -19.03 5.50 -9.87
C LEU A 640 -19.57 5.53 -8.43
N GLU A 641 -19.51 4.41 -7.71
CA GLU A 641 -19.88 4.37 -6.29
C GLU A 641 -18.93 5.19 -5.39
N ALA A 642 -17.64 5.22 -5.73
CA ALA A 642 -16.61 5.89 -4.92
C ALA A 642 -16.48 7.40 -5.20
N TRP A 643 -16.62 7.80 -6.47
CA TRP A 643 -16.38 9.17 -6.94
C TRP A 643 -17.63 9.90 -7.41
N GLY A 644 -18.75 9.19 -7.60
CA GLY A 644 -20.03 9.73 -8.04
C GLY A 644 -20.42 9.29 -9.45
N SER A 645 -21.71 9.36 -9.74
CA SER A 645 -22.30 9.10 -11.05
C SER A 645 -22.69 10.39 -11.80
N ASP A 646 -22.27 11.56 -11.31
CA ASP A 646 -22.35 12.82 -12.02
C ASP A 646 -21.18 12.98 -13.01
N GLU A 647 -21.15 14.10 -13.75
CA GLU A 647 -20.12 14.38 -14.75
C GLU A 647 -18.70 14.32 -14.16
N TYR A 648 -18.53 14.83 -12.94
CA TYR A 648 -17.26 14.83 -12.23
C TYR A 648 -16.83 13.41 -11.84
N GLY A 649 -17.73 12.63 -11.26
CA GLY A 649 -17.46 11.26 -10.85
C GLY A 649 -17.17 10.32 -12.02
N ILE A 650 -17.86 10.49 -13.15
CA ILE A 650 -17.55 9.79 -14.41
C ILE A 650 -16.17 10.17 -14.93
N GLY A 651 -15.82 11.46 -14.93
CA GLY A 651 -14.49 11.92 -15.35
C GLY A 651 -13.36 11.32 -14.51
N ASN A 652 -13.53 11.28 -13.19
CA ASN A 652 -12.58 10.64 -12.27
C ASN A 652 -12.50 9.13 -12.48
N THR A 653 -13.65 8.46 -12.61
CA THR A 653 -13.73 7.01 -12.88
C THR A 653 -12.99 6.68 -14.17
N ARG A 654 -13.23 7.43 -15.24
CA ARG A 654 -12.55 7.26 -16.53
C ARG A 654 -11.04 7.44 -16.37
N ARG A 655 -10.60 8.52 -15.72
CA ARG A 655 -9.16 8.78 -15.50
C ARG A 655 -8.47 7.59 -14.84
N PHE A 656 -8.98 7.12 -13.71
CA PHE A 656 -8.33 6.02 -12.97
C PHE A 656 -8.51 4.67 -13.66
N LEU A 657 -9.59 4.48 -14.42
CA LEU A 657 -9.73 3.30 -15.27
C LEU A 657 -8.67 3.26 -16.37
N LEU A 658 -8.38 4.40 -17.02
CA LEU A 658 -7.32 4.49 -18.02
C LEU A 658 -5.93 4.29 -17.41
N GLU A 659 -5.68 4.82 -16.21
CA GLU A 659 -4.46 4.51 -15.47
C GLU A 659 -4.38 2.99 -15.20
N TYR A 660 -5.48 2.33 -14.81
CA TYR A 660 -5.51 0.86 -14.62
C TYR A 660 -5.24 0.09 -15.93
N LEU A 661 -5.88 0.48 -17.05
CA LEU A 661 -5.67 -0.13 -18.37
C LEU A 661 -4.23 0.04 -18.87
N SER A 662 -3.54 1.12 -18.47
CA SER A 662 -2.12 1.31 -18.75
C SER A 662 -1.19 0.27 -18.09
N PHE A 663 -1.71 -0.57 -17.18
CA PHE A 663 -0.99 -1.74 -16.66
C PHE A 663 -1.54 -3.04 -17.23
N THR A 664 -2.86 -3.21 -17.33
CA THR A 664 -3.45 -4.50 -17.75
C THR A 664 -3.14 -4.87 -19.20
N HIS A 665 -2.88 -3.90 -20.08
CA HIS A 665 -2.48 -4.21 -21.46
C HIS A 665 -1.16 -5.00 -21.54
N ARG A 666 -0.35 -4.95 -20.48
CA ARG A 666 0.89 -5.73 -20.38
C ARG A 666 0.64 -7.22 -20.07
N TYR A 667 -0.58 -7.60 -19.68
CA TYR A 667 -0.92 -9.00 -19.45
C TYR A 667 -0.97 -9.75 -20.78
N ILE A 668 -0.14 -10.77 -20.90
CA ILE A 668 -0.17 -11.72 -22.01
C ILE A 668 -0.96 -12.94 -21.52
N PRO A 669 -2.04 -13.34 -22.20
CA PRO A 669 -2.80 -14.53 -21.86
C PRO A 669 -1.92 -15.77 -21.76
N VAL A 670 -2.12 -16.57 -20.71
CA VAL A 670 -1.30 -17.76 -20.43
C VAL A 670 -1.35 -18.75 -21.60
N GLY A 671 -2.51 -18.91 -22.25
CA GLY A 671 -2.66 -19.78 -23.42
C GLY A 671 -1.85 -19.36 -24.66
N LEU A 672 -1.35 -18.13 -24.72
CA LEU A 672 -0.51 -17.61 -25.80
C LEU A 672 0.98 -17.85 -25.57
N LEU A 673 1.38 -18.19 -24.35
CA LEU A 673 2.79 -18.38 -24.00
C LEU A 673 3.29 -19.78 -24.38
N GLU A 674 4.54 -19.89 -24.84
CA GLU A 674 5.18 -21.17 -25.17
C GLU A 674 5.58 -21.97 -23.92
N TYR A 675 5.92 -21.30 -22.83
CA TYR A 675 6.24 -21.91 -21.54
C TYR A 675 5.81 -21.02 -20.37
N LEU A 676 5.68 -21.65 -19.21
CA LEU A 676 5.36 -21.04 -17.92
C LEU A 676 6.51 -21.30 -16.93
N PRO A 677 6.73 -20.46 -15.91
CA PRO A 677 5.98 -19.23 -15.56
C PRO A 677 6.20 -18.07 -16.55
N PRO A 678 5.23 -17.13 -16.69
CA PRO A 678 5.45 -15.89 -17.43
C PRO A 678 6.49 -15.03 -16.72
N SER A 679 7.54 -14.58 -17.41
CA SER A 679 8.43 -13.55 -16.87
C SER A 679 8.00 -12.18 -17.33
N ILE A 680 7.70 -11.29 -16.39
CA ILE A 680 7.11 -9.99 -16.73
C ILE A 680 8.08 -8.99 -17.35
N GLN A 681 9.39 -9.21 -17.15
CA GLN A 681 10.42 -8.37 -17.77
C GLN A 681 10.53 -8.65 -19.27
N ASP A 682 9.95 -9.77 -19.71
CA ASP A 682 9.95 -10.16 -21.09
C ASP A 682 8.89 -9.34 -21.85
N ARG A 683 9.33 -8.56 -22.84
CA ARG A 683 8.45 -7.69 -23.63
C ARG A 683 7.88 -8.48 -24.81
N PRO A 684 6.57 -8.42 -25.06
CA PRO A 684 6.00 -9.16 -26.16
C PRO A 684 6.45 -8.58 -27.51
N PRO A 685 6.84 -9.42 -28.48
CA PRO A 685 6.85 -9.02 -29.89
C PRO A 685 5.43 -8.59 -30.32
N ALA A 686 5.27 -8.03 -31.52
CA ALA A 686 3.93 -7.75 -32.03
C ALA A 686 3.10 -9.04 -32.07
N TRP A 687 1.94 -9.04 -31.40
CA TRP A 687 1.09 -10.21 -31.26
C TRP A 687 -0.39 -9.84 -31.43
N LYS A 688 -1.20 -10.82 -31.80
CA LYS A 688 -2.66 -10.74 -31.86
C LYS A 688 -3.28 -11.72 -30.87
N GLY A 689 -4.39 -11.32 -30.26
CA GLY A 689 -5.15 -12.17 -29.36
C GLY A 689 -5.90 -13.30 -30.08
N ARG A 690 -6.53 -14.19 -29.29
CA ARG A 690 -7.44 -15.24 -29.80
C ARG A 690 -8.66 -14.65 -30.51
N ASN A 691 -9.03 -13.41 -30.19
CA ASN A 691 -10.11 -12.66 -30.83
C ASN A 691 -9.80 -11.15 -30.81
N GLU A 692 -10.67 -10.36 -31.45
CA GLU A 692 -10.51 -8.90 -31.55
C GLU A 692 -10.53 -8.21 -30.19
N LEU A 693 -11.42 -8.64 -29.27
CA LEU A 693 -11.49 -8.07 -27.92
C LEU A 693 -10.21 -8.33 -27.12
N GLU A 694 -9.63 -9.53 -27.23
CA GLU A 694 -8.36 -9.85 -26.59
C GLU A 694 -7.21 -8.99 -27.13
N THR A 695 -7.21 -8.76 -28.45
CA THR A 695 -6.26 -7.87 -29.11
C THR A 695 -6.45 -6.43 -28.64
N LEU A 696 -7.69 -5.95 -28.53
CA LEU A 696 -8.02 -4.61 -28.04
C LEU A 696 -7.55 -4.40 -26.59
N LEU A 697 -7.77 -5.38 -25.71
CA LEU A 697 -7.33 -5.35 -24.32
C LEU A 697 -5.81 -5.41 -24.17
N GLY A 698 -5.10 -5.96 -25.16
CA GLY A 698 -3.63 -5.99 -25.23
C GLY A 698 -2.99 -4.79 -25.93
N SER A 699 -3.79 -3.85 -26.45
CA SER A 699 -3.30 -2.67 -27.18
C SER A 699 -2.53 -1.73 -26.25
N ASP A 700 -1.37 -1.24 -26.70
CA ASP A 700 -0.57 -0.22 -26.02
C ASP A 700 -0.96 1.23 -26.41
N ASN A 701 -1.97 1.36 -27.27
CA ASN A 701 -2.52 2.65 -27.71
C ASN A 701 -3.58 3.16 -26.75
N TYR A 702 -3.31 4.30 -26.10
CA TYR A 702 -4.24 4.88 -25.12
C TYR A 702 -5.60 5.29 -25.72
N LYS A 703 -5.69 5.53 -27.03
CA LYS A 703 -6.97 5.80 -27.71
C LYS A 703 -7.89 4.59 -27.65
N ASP A 704 -7.34 3.37 -27.67
CA ASP A 704 -8.13 2.15 -27.51
C ASP A 704 -8.60 1.98 -26.07
N TRP A 705 -7.79 2.40 -25.10
CA TRP A 705 -8.22 2.43 -23.69
C TRP A 705 -9.39 3.39 -23.48
N ILE A 706 -9.39 4.55 -24.16
CA ILE A 706 -10.52 5.48 -24.16
C ILE A 706 -11.77 4.79 -24.70
N LYS A 707 -11.68 4.13 -25.86
CA LYS A 707 -12.82 3.37 -26.43
C LYS A 707 -13.35 2.31 -25.48
N ILE A 708 -12.47 1.54 -24.82
CA ILE A 708 -12.87 0.56 -23.80
C ILE A 708 -13.62 1.26 -22.66
N SER A 709 -13.15 2.41 -22.20
CA SER A 709 -13.82 3.17 -21.13
C SER A 709 -15.21 3.68 -21.56
N GLU A 710 -15.39 4.00 -22.84
CA GLU A 710 -16.65 4.50 -23.40
C GLU A 710 -17.74 3.43 -23.43
N MET A 711 -17.37 2.14 -23.48
CA MET A 711 -18.32 1.03 -23.38
C MET A 711 -19.13 1.06 -22.08
N PHE A 712 -18.59 1.65 -21.01
CA PHE A 712 -19.20 1.67 -19.68
C PHE A 712 -19.56 3.09 -19.20
N LEU A 713 -18.74 4.08 -19.53
CA LEU A 713 -18.88 5.46 -19.04
C LEU A 713 -19.44 6.42 -20.11
N GLY A 714 -19.87 5.87 -21.24
CA GLY A 714 -20.29 6.60 -22.43
C GLY A 714 -19.17 7.44 -23.06
N PRO A 715 -19.50 8.19 -24.13
CA PRO A 715 -18.52 8.97 -24.87
C PRO A 715 -17.75 9.96 -23.99
N ALA A 716 -16.43 10.00 -24.16
CA ALA A 716 -15.58 10.97 -23.49
C ALA A 716 -16.01 12.40 -23.83
N HIS A 717 -15.91 13.30 -22.86
CA HIS A 717 -16.15 14.72 -23.14
C HIS A 717 -15.10 15.23 -24.13
N LYS A 718 -15.45 16.18 -25.01
CA LYS A 718 -14.50 16.78 -25.97
C LYS A 718 -13.24 17.35 -25.32
N ASP A 719 -13.37 17.85 -24.09
CA ASP A 719 -12.27 18.43 -23.31
C ASP A 719 -11.52 17.38 -22.47
N PHE A 720 -11.96 16.12 -22.47
CA PHE A 720 -11.27 15.06 -21.76
C PHE A 720 -9.93 14.76 -22.44
N LYS A 721 -8.86 14.90 -21.66
CA LYS A 721 -7.50 14.61 -22.11
C LYS A 721 -6.90 13.57 -21.18
N PHE A 722 -6.30 12.55 -21.78
CA PHE A 722 -5.56 11.53 -21.08
C PHE A 722 -4.20 11.35 -21.73
N GLU A 723 -3.15 11.50 -20.92
CA GLU A 723 -1.79 11.19 -21.30
C GLU A 723 -1.30 10.06 -20.38
N PRO A 724 -0.98 8.88 -20.94
CA PRO A 724 -0.43 7.77 -20.19
C PRO A 724 0.76 8.21 -19.34
N LYS A 725 0.82 7.72 -18.10
CA LYS A 725 1.92 8.05 -17.18
C LYS A 725 3.26 7.48 -17.64
N HIS A 726 3.20 6.31 -18.26
CA HIS A 726 4.31 5.73 -18.97
C HIS A 726 4.16 6.19 -20.41
N LYS A 727 5.19 6.76 -21.04
CA LYS A 727 5.22 6.81 -22.49
C LYS A 727 5.24 5.35 -22.99
N SER A 728 4.06 4.74 -23.15
CA SER A 728 3.87 3.84 -24.28
C SER A 728 4.27 4.66 -25.50
N ASN A 729 5.01 4.09 -26.44
CA ASN A 729 5.39 4.81 -27.66
C ASN A 729 4.15 5.01 -28.54
N SER A 730 3.14 5.73 -28.03
CA SER A 730 1.89 6.04 -28.71
C SER A 730 2.21 7.06 -29.77
N TYR A 731 2.16 6.61 -31.01
CA TYR A 731 2.29 7.40 -32.22
C TYR A 731 1.51 8.72 -32.14
N GLU A 732 2.21 9.86 -32.14
CA GLU A 732 1.66 11.10 -32.70
C GLU A 732 1.72 10.96 -34.22
N ILE A 733 0.76 10.24 -34.81
CA ILE A 733 0.47 10.49 -36.23
C ILE A 733 -0.32 11.79 -36.24
N VAL A 734 0.39 12.88 -36.54
CA VAL A 734 -0.20 14.07 -37.13
C VAL A 734 -0.93 13.58 -38.37
N ALA A 735 -2.25 13.52 -38.31
CA ALA A 735 -3.06 13.36 -39.51
C ALA A 735 -2.97 14.70 -40.25
N GLU A 736 -2.02 14.81 -41.19
CA GLU A 736 -2.22 15.70 -42.33
C GLU A 736 -3.34 15.08 -43.17
N GLY A 737 -4.39 15.86 -43.36
CA GLY A 737 -5.62 15.54 -44.06
C GLY A 737 -6.63 16.65 -43.83
#